data_AF-A0A2N0S345-F1
#
_entry.id   AF-A0A2N0S345-F1
#
_cell.length_a   1.000
_cell.length_b   1.000
_cell.length_c   1.000
_cell.angle_alpha   90.00
_cell.angle_beta   90.00
_cell.angle_gamma   90.00
#
_symmetry.space_group_name_H-M   'P 1'
#
loop_
_entity.id
_entity.type
_entity.pdbx_description
1 polymer ?
#
loop_
_entity_poly.entity_id
_entity_poly.type
_entity_poly.pdbx_seq_one_letter_code
_entity_poly.pdbx_strand_id
1 'polypeptide(L)'
;MPPIPIIPRKILFGNPSNVLPKISPDGKYLAYIAPKDDVLNIYLTDNPKDLSSAKAITNDKVRGIRNFWWSFDHQIVYPQDKEGDEDFKLYSIDLNTGEKVTLTPFDGTTSEPVKFSPNYPNEVIISINKPDPTVFSLYRCDLKTGEINLIEENTQSFDSYFLNDDLEVCFASKLTDEAGKNVYRKVNNEWELMISYGIDDVHSSEIFSIVKEDNEELIYLIDSRDREYSAIYKINLNDPEKKLHIVAEPDNQEADINNVLTDPNTHVPLAYSVNYLRTSWNPISSEISSDLEFLKSVDGGDFTILSQTLDNTIWIVCFENDTQTAKYYLFDRSNDKCINLLFNSNPNLENYCLAKLNPIVIKSRDGLDLVSYLTLPLNKYDPYSDYKPTHPLPMVLNVHGGPWARDSFVPLRTDHQFFANRGYAVLSVNFRSSTGLGKSLLRAGNGEWGAKAHDDLIDAVNWAIDEKIAEKDKIAIYGGSYGGYAVLAGLTFTPNVFAVGVDIVGPSNLVSLLNSVPSYWKSRISELIQRIGGNPETEEGVKFLTSRSPLTFADNINKPLLICQGQNDPRVKRAESDQIVSLLTSKSIPVSYVLFNDEGHGFVRPQNRISFYAMTEKFLSKVLGGKYEEVSNDFEGANFTILNGSRSIKKFSNKIIFNESNNDTNDTNNINYINHNNDNKNNDDKNNNDDNNNDDNNNDDENNNKNNDTKKKDKKNDINNKKNKKERIQQKKLFNIKNSFDDFYIKQYVTKALDIQPNDIVLDLCAAPGGKSLAILQHLLNNNEQINNKNEGRGMLIANEINNKRFHRLLQVIKSYIPFKYHQYQIKLVKNSPMENYCYDKILVDAPCSSERHLINDQKELLMWKKSRSNNFSKKQYKILLGAVKALKVNGILVYSTCSISNLENDRVIKKILENSWVRLEVIKRKSGWEIGEETEFGWIILPDKNDGWGPMYFSILKRIEGRNFEKKNNKFYNKDGTI
;
A
#
# COMPACT_ATOMS: atom_id res chain seq x y z
N MET A 1 4.79 -10.93 -44.24
CA MET A 1 3.72 -11.39 -43.32
C MET A 1 2.69 -10.27 -43.17
N PRO A 2 1.40 -10.60 -43.02
CA PRO A 2 0.38 -9.59 -42.71
C PRO A 2 0.72 -8.85 -41.40
N PRO A 3 0.24 -7.60 -41.23
CA PRO A 3 0.49 -6.85 -40.00
C PRO A 3 -0.14 -7.58 -38.81
N ILE A 4 0.65 -7.78 -37.75
CA ILE A 4 0.15 -8.38 -36.49
C ILE A 4 -0.89 -7.42 -35.90
N PRO A 5 -2.14 -7.89 -35.68
CA PRO A 5 -3.20 -7.08 -35.10
C PRO A 5 -2.87 -6.71 -33.64
N ILE A 6 -3.37 -5.57 -33.20
CA ILE A 6 -3.34 -5.21 -31.79
C ILE A 6 -4.32 -6.11 -31.05
N ILE A 7 -3.86 -6.79 -29.99
CA ILE A 7 -4.74 -7.56 -29.11
C ILE A 7 -5.51 -6.55 -28.24
N PRO A 8 -6.85 -6.55 -28.24
CA PRO A 8 -7.63 -5.60 -27.46
C PRO A 8 -7.37 -5.73 -25.95
N ARG A 9 -7.30 -4.60 -25.23
CA ARG A 9 -7.14 -4.57 -23.76
C ARG A 9 -8.21 -5.39 -23.04
N LYS A 10 -9.45 -5.33 -23.53
CA LYS A 10 -10.58 -6.09 -22.97
C LYS A 10 -10.38 -7.61 -23.05
N ILE A 11 -9.65 -8.11 -24.05
CA ILE A 11 -9.38 -9.56 -24.19
C ILE A 11 -8.25 -9.99 -23.23
N LEU A 12 -7.20 -9.17 -23.09
CA LEU A 12 -6.07 -9.49 -22.20
C LEU A 12 -6.40 -9.32 -20.72
N PHE A 13 -7.16 -8.28 -20.37
CA PHE A 13 -7.37 -7.84 -18.99
C PHE A 13 -8.83 -7.88 -18.54
N GLY A 14 -9.74 -8.39 -19.37
CA GLY A 14 -11.10 -8.69 -18.96
C GLY A 14 -11.18 -9.80 -17.91
N ASN A 15 -12.39 -10.22 -17.56
CA ASN A 15 -12.55 -11.45 -16.81
C ASN A 15 -12.27 -12.67 -17.71
N PRO A 16 -11.70 -13.74 -17.17
CA PRO A 16 -11.68 -15.01 -17.89
C PRO A 16 -13.11 -15.53 -18.11
N SER A 17 -13.27 -16.41 -19.10
CA SER A 17 -14.56 -17.06 -19.37
C SER A 17 -14.91 -18.06 -18.27
N ASN A 18 -13.96 -18.90 -17.86
CA ASN A 18 -14.09 -19.87 -16.78
C ASN A 18 -12.71 -20.12 -16.15
N VAL A 19 -12.60 -20.20 -14.83
CA VAL A 19 -11.33 -20.48 -14.11
C VAL A 19 -11.57 -21.23 -12.81
N LEU A 20 -10.48 -21.76 -12.24
CA LEU A 20 -10.46 -22.42 -10.93
C LEU A 20 -11.53 -23.51 -10.76
N PRO A 21 -11.62 -24.49 -11.70
CA PRO A 21 -12.47 -25.65 -11.47
C PRO A 21 -11.95 -26.47 -10.30
N LYS A 22 -12.86 -26.94 -9.43
CA LYS A 22 -12.59 -27.84 -8.32
C LYS A 22 -13.66 -28.91 -8.26
N ILE A 23 -13.25 -30.17 -8.17
CA ILE A 23 -14.15 -31.32 -8.01
C ILE A 23 -14.51 -31.47 -6.53
N SER A 24 -15.76 -31.84 -6.23
CA SER A 24 -16.15 -32.16 -4.85
C SER A 24 -15.41 -33.40 -4.36
N PRO A 25 -15.18 -33.54 -3.03
CA PRO A 25 -14.47 -34.70 -2.48
C PRO A 25 -15.05 -36.05 -2.89
N ASP A 26 -16.37 -36.14 -3.07
CA ASP A 26 -17.07 -37.37 -3.49
C ASP A 26 -17.21 -37.53 -5.02
N GLY A 27 -16.64 -36.60 -5.80
CA GLY A 27 -16.64 -36.66 -7.27
C GLY A 27 -17.99 -36.37 -7.94
N LYS A 28 -19.04 -36.00 -7.19
CA LYS A 28 -20.38 -35.78 -7.75
C LYS A 28 -20.57 -34.40 -8.38
N TYR A 29 -19.87 -33.39 -7.88
CA TYR A 29 -20.07 -32.01 -8.31
C TYR A 29 -18.77 -31.39 -8.81
N LEU A 30 -18.88 -30.51 -9.79
CA LEU A 30 -17.79 -29.63 -10.21
C LEU A 30 -18.25 -28.19 -10.03
N ALA A 31 -17.45 -27.40 -9.34
CA ALA A 31 -17.64 -25.96 -9.25
C ALA A 31 -16.48 -25.22 -9.91
N TYR A 32 -16.74 -24.04 -10.44
CA TYR A 32 -15.74 -23.17 -11.05
C TYR A 32 -16.16 -21.71 -10.95
N ILE A 33 -15.26 -20.78 -11.25
CA ILE A 33 -15.55 -19.34 -11.26
C ILE A 33 -15.73 -18.87 -12.71
N ALA A 34 -16.82 -18.14 -12.97
CA ALA A 34 -17.09 -17.53 -14.27
C ALA A 34 -17.90 -16.23 -14.12
N PRO A 35 -17.90 -15.34 -15.12
CA PRO A 35 -18.68 -14.11 -15.07
C PRO A 35 -20.19 -14.38 -15.08
N LYS A 36 -20.94 -13.61 -14.29
CA LYS A 36 -22.38 -13.39 -14.39
C LYS A 36 -22.58 -11.89 -14.42
N ASP A 37 -23.17 -11.35 -15.48
CA ASP A 37 -23.28 -9.91 -15.72
C ASP A 37 -21.92 -9.18 -15.59
N ASP A 38 -20.87 -9.74 -16.20
CA ASP A 38 -19.47 -9.27 -16.15
C ASP A 38 -18.82 -9.26 -14.75
N VAL A 39 -19.41 -9.90 -13.74
CA VAL A 39 -18.84 -10.04 -12.39
C VAL A 39 -18.63 -11.52 -12.04
N LEU A 40 -17.44 -11.87 -11.55
CA LEU A 40 -17.08 -13.27 -11.26
C LEU A 40 -17.95 -13.87 -10.15
N ASN A 41 -18.52 -15.04 -10.44
CA ASN A 41 -19.40 -15.81 -9.58
C ASN A 41 -19.05 -17.30 -9.65
N ILE A 42 -19.50 -18.06 -8.65
CA ILE A 42 -19.33 -19.51 -8.60
C ILE A 42 -20.45 -20.16 -9.39
N TYR A 43 -20.07 -21.02 -10.32
CA TYR A 43 -20.93 -21.90 -11.09
C TYR A 43 -20.76 -23.34 -10.61
N LEU A 44 -21.83 -24.12 -10.70
CA LEU A 44 -21.89 -25.50 -10.23
C LEU A 44 -22.60 -26.38 -11.26
N THR A 45 -22.07 -27.58 -11.48
CA THR A 45 -22.74 -28.69 -12.18
C THR A 45 -22.71 -29.96 -11.33
N ASP A 46 -23.76 -30.77 -11.44
CA ASP A 46 -23.89 -32.15 -10.91
C ASP A 46 -23.42 -33.22 -11.91
N ASN A 47 -22.94 -32.79 -13.09
CA ASN A 47 -22.29 -33.64 -14.08
C ASN A 47 -20.88 -33.13 -14.36
N PRO A 48 -19.85 -33.56 -13.60
CA PRO A 48 -18.48 -33.07 -13.76
C PRO A 48 -17.86 -33.28 -15.15
N LYS A 49 -18.44 -34.18 -15.97
CA LYS A 49 -17.98 -34.46 -17.34
C LYS A 49 -18.65 -33.58 -18.40
N ASP A 50 -19.73 -32.87 -18.06
CA ASP A 50 -20.46 -31.97 -18.95
C ASP A 50 -20.94 -30.70 -18.23
N LEU A 51 -20.42 -29.55 -18.66
CA LEU A 51 -20.72 -28.25 -18.05
C LEU A 51 -21.99 -27.61 -18.60
N SER A 52 -22.69 -28.24 -19.56
CA SER A 52 -23.90 -27.69 -20.19
C SER A 52 -25.03 -27.42 -19.19
N SER A 53 -25.08 -28.15 -18.07
CA SER A 53 -26.04 -27.97 -16.99
C SER A 53 -25.60 -26.99 -15.90
N ALA A 54 -24.40 -26.40 -16.00
CA ALA A 54 -23.83 -25.57 -14.95
C ALA A 54 -24.64 -24.29 -14.69
N LYS A 55 -24.82 -23.93 -13.42
CA LYS A 55 -25.58 -22.74 -13.00
C LYS A 55 -24.81 -21.92 -11.97
N ALA A 56 -24.93 -20.60 -12.05
CA ALA A 56 -24.40 -19.70 -11.05
C ALA A 56 -25.15 -19.87 -9.71
N ILE A 57 -24.43 -20.24 -8.65
CA ILE A 57 -24.96 -20.39 -7.29
C ILE A 57 -24.74 -19.12 -6.45
N THR A 58 -23.86 -18.23 -6.89
CA THR A 58 -23.68 -16.88 -6.31
C THR A 58 -24.24 -15.78 -7.20
N ASN A 59 -24.30 -14.56 -6.66
CA ASN A 59 -24.83 -13.39 -7.37
C ASN A 59 -24.14 -12.10 -6.92
N ASP A 60 -22.81 -12.12 -6.81
CA ASP A 60 -22.03 -10.89 -6.60
C ASP A 60 -22.17 -9.98 -7.81
N LYS A 61 -22.24 -8.67 -7.55
CA LYS A 61 -22.46 -7.63 -8.57
C LYS A 61 -21.40 -6.53 -8.57
N VAL A 62 -20.34 -6.67 -7.77
CA VAL A 62 -19.42 -5.55 -7.51
C VAL A 62 -17.96 -5.92 -7.78
N ARG A 63 -17.40 -6.86 -7.01
CA ARG A 63 -15.96 -7.13 -6.97
C ARG A 63 -15.57 -8.48 -7.57
N GLY A 64 -16.51 -9.43 -7.55
CA GLY A 64 -16.32 -10.79 -8.02
C GLY A 64 -15.69 -11.71 -6.97
N ILE A 65 -16.14 -12.95 -6.94
CA ILE A 65 -15.56 -14.02 -6.12
C ILE A 65 -14.34 -14.58 -6.84
N ARG A 66 -13.23 -14.75 -6.11
CA ARG A 66 -11.93 -15.13 -6.68
C ARG A 66 -11.39 -16.48 -6.19
N ASN A 67 -11.95 -17.03 -5.12
CA ASN A 67 -11.57 -18.34 -4.61
C ASN A 67 -12.76 -18.96 -3.85
N PHE A 68 -12.74 -20.27 -3.69
CA PHE A 68 -13.71 -21.02 -2.91
C PHE A 68 -13.13 -22.40 -2.51
N TRP A 69 -13.73 -23.06 -1.52
CA TRP A 69 -13.35 -24.39 -1.04
C TRP A 69 -14.58 -25.27 -0.87
N TRP A 70 -14.37 -26.57 -1.06
CA TRP A 70 -15.36 -27.58 -0.77
C TRP A 70 -15.31 -27.98 0.70
N SER A 71 -16.47 -28.16 1.33
CA SER A 71 -16.60 -29.02 2.51
C SER A 71 -16.79 -30.49 2.09
N PHE A 72 -16.86 -31.38 3.07
CA PHE A 72 -17.15 -32.80 2.84
C PHE A 72 -18.65 -33.13 2.95
N ASP A 73 -19.53 -32.17 3.28
CA ASP A 73 -21.00 -32.31 3.28
C ASP A 73 -21.68 -31.37 2.25
N HIS A 74 -21.10 -31.28 1.05
CA HIS A 74 -21.65 -30.51 -0.09
C HIS A 74 -21.94 -29.04 0.21
N GLN A 75 -21.07 -28.36 0.96
CA GLN A 75 -21.05 -26.90 1.04
C GLN A 75 -19.87 -26.30 0.28
N ILE A 76 -20.06 -25.07 -0.18
CA ILE A 76 -19.01 -24.24 -0.74
C ILE A 76 -18.76 -23.04 0.17
N VAL A 77 -17.51 -22.90 0.63
CA VAL A 77 -17.05 -21.74 1.41
C VAL A 77 -16.28 -20.80 0.51
N TYR A 78 -16.54 -19.49 0.58
CA TYR A 78 -15.81 -18.50 -0.21
C TYR A 78 -15.56 -17.20 0.58
N PRO A 79 -14.43 -16.50 0.33
CA PRO A 79 -14.10 -15.25 0.99
C PRO A 79 -14.53 -14.05 0.14
N GLN A 80 -14.86 -12.94 0.80
CA GLN A 80 -15.10 -11.68 0.12
C GLN A 80 -14.71 -10.47 0.97
N ASP A 81 -13.93 -9.57 0.38
CA ASP A 81 -13.53 -8.27 0.94
C ASP A 81 -14.45 -7.15 0.41
N LYS A 82 -14.32 -5.95 0.99
CA LYS A 82 -15.07 -4.77 0.53
C LYS A 82 -14.10 -3.78 -0.11
N GLU A 83 -14.28 -3.52 -1.41
CA GLU A 83 -13.54 -2.46 -2.14
C GLU A 83 -12.00 -2.55 -2.00
N GLY A 84 -11.46 -3.74 -1.73
CA GLY A 84 -10.01 -3.96 -1.62
C GLY A 84 -9.40 -3.73 -0.24
N ASP A 85 -10.20 -3.60 0.81
CA ASP A 85 -9.71 -3.43 2.19
C ASP A 85 -8.97 -4.65 2.78
N GLU A 86 -9.09 -5.82 2.13
CA GLU A 86 -8.56 -7.12 2.60
C GLU A 86 -9.15 -7.62 3.93
N ASP A 87 -10.25 -7.02 4.40
CA ASP A 87 -11.04 -7.51 5.53
C ASP A 87 -12.02 -8.58 5.04
N PHE A 88 -11.49 -9.79 4.79
CA PHE A 88 -12.25 -10.89 4.21
C PHE A 88 -13.28 -11.46 5.18
N LYS A 89 -14.53 -11.50 4.72
CA LYS A 89 -15.62 -12.27 5.34
C LYS A 89 -15.79 -13.61 4.64
N LEU A 90 -16.11 -14.64 5.41
CA LEU A 90 -16.38 -15.98 4.90
C LEU A 90 -17.88 -16.20 4.78
N TYR A 91 -18.27 -16.82 3.68
CA TYR A 91 -19.64 -17.21 3.37
C TYR A 91 -19.68 -18.71 3.06
N SER A 92 -20.79 -19.35 3.39
CA SER A 92 -21.08 -20.75 3.05
C SER A 92 -22.35 -20.82 2.20
N ILE A 93 -22.40 -21.77 1.28
CA ILE A 93 -23.59 -22.15 0.51
C ILE A 93 -23.80 -23.65 0.68
N ASP A 94 -24.96 -24.04 1.20
CA ASP A 94 -25.39 -25.44 1.23
C ASP A 94 -26.01 -25.80 -0.13
N LEU A 95 -25.48 -26.82 -0.80
CA LEU A 95 -25.95 -27.19 -2.14
C LEU A 95 -27.24 -28.00 -2.13
N ASN A 96 -27.59 -28.63 -1.00
CA ASN A 96 -28.82 -29.39 -0.86
C ASN A 96 -30.02 -28.47 -0.67
N THR A 97 -29.86 -27.38 0.08
CA THR A 97 -30.94 -26.42 0.39
C THR A 97 -30.88 -25.14 -0.44
N GLY A 98 -29.71 -24.77 -0.95
CA GLY A 98 -29.44 -23.48 -1.58
C GLY A 98 -29.30 -22.32 -0.58
N GLU A 99 -29.34 -22.60 0.72
CA GLU A 99 -29.21 -21.58 1.77
C GLU A 99 -27.79 -21.00 1.81
N LYS A 100 -27.71 -19.70 2.12
CA LYS A 100 -26.45 -18.95 2.21
C LYS A 100 -26.28 -18.40 3.61
N VAL A 101 -25.10 -18.61 4.17
CA VAL A 101 -24.77 -18.19 5.53
C VAL A 101 -23.52 -17.32 5.50
N THR A 102 -23.54 -16.21 6.25
CA THR A 102 -22.33 -15.44 6.51
C THR A 102 -21.67 -16.01 7.76
N LEU A 103 -20.52 -16.67 7.60
CA LEU A 103 -19.82 -17.36 8.70
C LEU A 103 -19.09 -16.35 9.60
N THR A 104 -18.54 -15.28 9.03
CA THR A 104 -17.82 -14.24 9.78
C THR A 104 -18.41 -12.85 9.57
N PRO A 105 -19.58 -12.54 10.19
CA PRO A 105 -20.27 -11.25 10.02
C PRO A 105 -19.62 -10.11 10.84
N PHE A 106 -18.29 -10.05 10.90
CA PHE A 106 -17.53 -9.09 11.70
C PHE A 106 -16.93 -8.01 10.80
N ASP A 107 -17.09 -6.74 11.16
CA ASP A 107 -16.46 -5.61 10.45
C ASP A 107 -15.06 -5.34 11.04
N GLY A 108 -14.11 -4.90 10.20
CA GLY A 108 -12.76 -4.51 10.64
C GLY A 108 -11.87 -5.69 11.02
N THR A 109 -12.20 -6.89 10.55
CA THR A 109 -11.48 -8.14 10.77
C THR A 109 -11.39 -8.90 9.46
N THR A 110 -10.33 -9.67 9.31
CA THR A 110 -10.13 -10.58 8.19
C THR A 110 -10.20 -12.02 8.70
N SER A 111 -10.68 -12.92 7.86
CA SER A 111 -10.92 -14.32 8.20
C SER A 111 -10.59 -15.24 7.03
N GLU A 112 -10.07 -16.42 7.33
CA GLU A 112 -9.74 -17.45 6.33
C GLU A 112 -10.02 -18.86 6.86
N PRO A 113 -10.36 -19.82 5.98
CA PRO A 113 -10.40 -21.21 6.36
C PRO A 113 -8.99 -21.76 6.60
N VAL A 114 -8.84 -22.59 7.63
CA VAL A 114 -7.56 -23.23 8.01
C VAL A 114 -7.59 -24.72 7.68
N LYS A 115 -8.64 -25.44 8.08
CA LYS A 115 -8.75 -26.89 7.86
C LYS A 115 -10.20 -27.33 7.70
N PHE A 116 -10.44 -28.07 6.62
CA PHE A 116 -11.62 -28.90 6.41
C PHE A 116 -11.24 -30.35 6.73
N SER A 117 -12.18 -31.15 7.22
CA SER A 117 -11.93 -32.56 7.56
C SER A 117 -13.07 -33.49 7.13
N PRO A 118 -12.78 -34.69 6.61
CA PRO A 118 -13.78 -35.71 6.35
C PRO A 118 -14.42 -36.26 7.64
N ASN A 119 -13.74 -36.17 8.79
CA ASN A 119 -14.27 -36.61 10.09
C ASN A 119 -15.36 -35.66 10.62
N TYR A 120 -15.36 -34.40 10.17
CA TYR A 120 -16.32 -33.36 10.56
C TYR A 120 -16.83 -32.63 9.32
N PRO A 121 -17.65 -33.29 8.49
CA PRO A 121 -17.89 -32.84 7.12
C PRO A 121 -18.71 -31.55 7.01
N ASN A 122 -19.41 -31.17 8.09
CA ASN A 122 -20.23 -29.95 8.23
C ASN A 122 -19.50 -28.77 8.89
N GLU A 123 -18.23 -28.93 9.23
CA GLU A 123 -17.51 -27.97 10.04
C GLU A 123 -16.18 -27.59 9.40
N VAL A 124 -15.68 -26.43 9.81
CA VAL A 124 -14.39 -25.91 9.35
C VAL A 124 -13.70 -25.19 10.50
N ILE A 125 -12.38 -25.32 10.59
CA ILE A 125 -11.58 -24.41 11.42
C ILE A 125 -11.27 -23.16 10.61
N ILE A 126 -11.61 -22.00 11.17
CA ILE A 126 -11.33 -20.69 10.59
C ILE A 126 -10.40 -19.91 11.51
N SER A 127 -9.52 -19.10 10.92
CA SER A 127 -8.72 -18.13 11.65
C SER A 127 -9.38 -16.76 11.54
N ILE A 128 -9.40 -16.00 12.64
CA ILE A 128 -9.94 -14.63 12.67
C ILE A 128 -8.99 -13.76 13.50
N ASN A 129 -8.64 -12.57 13.01
CA ASN A 129 -7.81 -11.60 13.75
C ASN A 129 -8.63 -10.81 14.80
N LYS A 130 -9.29 -11.54 15.70
CA LYS A 130 -10.03 -11.00 16.84
C LYS A 130 -9.82 -11.90 18.07
N PRO A 131 -9.93 -11.37 19.31
CA PRO A 131 -10.19 -9.96 19.64
C PRO A 131 -8.98 -9.03 19.40
N ASP A 132 -7.79 -9.58 19.17
CA ASP A 132 -6.59 -8.82 18.85
C ASP A 132 -6.39 -8.75 17.32
N PRO A 133 -6.40 -7.56 16.69
CA PRO A 133 -6.20 -7.41 15.24
C PRO A 133 -4.79 -7.72 14.75
N THR A 134 -3.85 -8.04 15.65
CA THR A 134 -2.45 -8.29 15.34
C THR A 134 -2.09 -9.76 15.18
N VAL A 135 -2.97 -10.66 15.65
CA VAL A 135 -2.76 -12.11 15.68
C VAL A 135 -4.07 -12.82 15.35
N PHE A 136 -4.01 -14.04 14.84
CA PHE A 136 -5.20 -14.80 14.48
C PHE A 136 -5.49 -15.88 15.51
N SER A 137 -6.72 -15.90 16.04
CA SER A 137 -7.23 -16.99 16.89
C SER A 137 -8.02 -17.99 16.05
N LEU A 138 -8.09 -19.24 16.50
CA LEU A 138 -8.81 -20.30 15.80
C LEU A 138 -10.22 -20.50 16.36
N TYR A 139 -11.17 -20.63 15.45
CA TYR A 139 -12.56 -20.91 15.76
C TYR A 139 -13.03 -22.13 14.97
N ARG A 140 -13.84 -22.97 15.62
CA ARG A 140 -14.58 -24.05 14.99
C ARG A 140 -15.93 -23.51 14.55
N CYS A 141 -16.23 -23.63 13.27
CA CYS A 141 -17.41 -23.04 12.63
C CYS A 141 -18.30 -24.13 12.03
N ASP A 142 -19.59 -24.08 12.37
CA ASP A 142 -20.63 -24.89 11.71
C ASP A 142 -21.06 -24.20 10.42
N LEU A 143 -20.95 -24.92 9.30
CA LEU A 143 -21.17 -24.36 7.95
C LEU A 143 -22.64 -24.12 7.60
N LYS A 144 -23.57 -24.75 8.32
CA LYS A 144 -25.03 -24.65 8.08
C LYS A 144 -25.67 -23.53 8.89
N THR A 145 -25.19 -23.30 10.10
CA THR A 145 -25.75 -22.32 11.04
C THR A 145 -24.92 -21.04 11.12
N GLY A 146 -23.62 -21.12 10.81
CA GLY A 146 -22.68 -20.03 11.03
C GLY A 146 -22.29 -19.84 12.49
N GLU A 147 -22.64 -20.78 13.38
CA GLU A 147 -22.18 -20.78 14.77
C GLU A 147 -20.65 -20.93 14.80
N ILE A 148 -19.98 -20.07 15.57
CA ILE A 148 -18.53 -20.11 15.75
C ILE A 148 -18.18 -20.24 17.23
N ASN A 149 -17.30 -21.18 17.53
CA ASN A 149 -16.81 -21.46 18.88
C ASN A 149 -15.30 -21.33 18.92
N LEU A 150 -14.78 -20.53 19.86
CA LEU A 150 -13.33 -20.35 20.04
C LEU A 150 -12.70 -21.67 20.49
N ILE A 151 -11.66 -22.13 19.79
CA ILE A 151 -10.92 -23.36 20.14
C ILE A 151 -9.49 -23.09 20.58
N GLU A 152 -8.86 -22.04 20.06
CA GLU A 152 -7.52 -21.61 20.46
C GLU A 152 -7.43 -20.09 20.41
N GLU A 153 -7.33 -19.47 21.58
CA GLU A 153 -7.03 -18.03 21.68
C GLU A 153 -5.54 -17.80 21.49
N ASN A 154 -5.18 -16.96 20.52
CA ASN A 154 -3.77 -16.69 20.24
C ASN A 154 -3.19 -15.67 21.23
N THR A 155 -2.83 -16.17 22.41
CA THR A 155 -2.21 -15.38 23.49
C THR A 155 -0.68 -15.34 23.39
N GLN A 156 -0.08 -16.15 22.52
CA GLN A 156 1.37 -16.31 22.39
C GLN A 156 1.97 -15.64 21.14
N SER A 157 1.14 -14.93 20.37
CA SER A 157 1.51 -14.30 19.10
C SER A 157 2.02 -15.28 18.05
N PHE A 158 1.36 -16.44 17.94
CA PHE A 158 1.60 -17.38 16.84
C PHE A 158 1.22 -16.77 15.49
N ASP A 159 2.03 -17.06 14.47
CA ASP A 159 1.80 -16.63 13.09
C ASP A 159 0.95 -17.63 12.31
N SER A 160 1.07 -18.93 12.61
CA SER A 160 0.39 -20.03 11.91
C SER A 160 0.08 -21.18 12.87
N TYR A 161 -0.93 -21.99 12.54
CA TYR A 161 -1.31 -23.21 13.26
C TYR A 161 -1.46 -24.39 12.29
N PHE A 162 -1.17 -25.60 12.77
CA PHE A 162 -1.30 -26.82 12.00
C PHE A 162 -2.15 -27.83 12.76
N LEU A 163 -3.12 -28.42 12.07
CA LEU A 163 -4.14 -29.28 12.64
C LEU A 163 -4.18 -30.64 11.94
N ASN A 164 -4.53 -31.68 12.68
CA ASN A 164 -4.83 -33.00 12.12
C ASN A 164 -6.29 -33.08 11.63
N ASP A 165 -6.68 -34.24 11.07
CA ASP A 165 -8.06 -34.45 10.59
C ASP A 165 -9.09 -34.55 11.71
N ASP A 166 -8.66 -34.74 12.96
CA ASP A 166 -9.55 -34.66 14.11
C ASP A 166 -9.85 -33.20 14.52
N LEU A 167 -9.37 -32.23 13.73
CA LEU A 167 -9.41 -30.79 13.98
C LEU A 167 -8.76 -30.39 15.31
N GLU A 168 -7.81 -31.19 15.77
CA GLU A 168 -6.99 -30.89 16.95
C GLU A 168 -5.83 -29.98 16.55
N VAL A 169 -5.56 -28.98 17.37
CA VAL A 169 -4.42 -28.07 17.16
C VAL A 169 -3.14 -28.76 17.62
N CYS A 170 -2.32 -29.21 16.67
CA CYS A 170 -1.12 -30.00 16.94
C CYS A 170 0.14 -29.14 17.03
N PHE A 171 0.27 -28.15 16.13
CA PHE A 171 1.45 -27.29 16.07
C PHE A 171 1.07 -25.83 15.88
N ALA A 172 1.99 -24.96 16.27
CA ALA A 172 1.94 -23.54 15.97
C ALA A 172 3.35 -23.04 15.64
N SER A 173 3.46 -22.02 14.81
CA SER A 173 4.72 -21.32 14.59
C SER A 173 4.62 -19.87 15.03
N LYS A 174 5.76 -19.29 15.41
CA LYS A 174 5.94 -17.84 15.51
C LYS A 174 7.33 -17.43 15.05
N LEU A 175 7.42 -16.23 14.51
CA LEU A 175 8.72 -15.60 14.22
C LEU A 175 9.42 -15.20 15.51
N THR A 176 10.75 -15.23 15.49
CA THR A 176 11.61 -14.76 16.59
C THR A 176 11.97 -13.29 16.40
N ASP A 177 12.52 -12.66 17.44
CA ASP A 177 13.02 -11.29 17.37
C ASP A 177 14.20 -11.17 16.38
N GLU A 178 14.95 -12.25 16.18
CA GLU A 178 16.02 -12.37 15.18
C GLU A 178 15.51 -12.69 13.78
N ALA A 179 14.19 -12.63 13.54
CA ALA A 179 13.53 -12.99 12.28
C ALA A 179 13.71 -14.46 11.86
N GLY A 180 14.08 -15.35 12.79
CA GLY A 180 13.94 -16.79 12.61
C GLY A 180 12.49 -17.23 12.81
N LYS A 181 12.24 -18.54 12.77
CA LYS A 181 10.90 -19.13 13.02
C LYS A 181 11.02 -20.29 13.99
N ASN A 182 10.22 -20.27 15.05
CA ASN A 182 10.10 -21.39 15.96
C ASN A 182 8.78 -22.13 15.72
N VAL A 183 8.84 -23.45 15.66
CA VAL A 183 7.66 -24.34 15.59
C VAL A 183 7.52 -25.04 16.93
N TYR A 184 6.33 -24.94 17.50
CA TYR A 184 5.93 -25.51 18.77
C TYR A 184 4.96 -26.65 18.54
N ARG A 185 5.11 -27.72 19.32
CA ARG A 185 4.14 -28.82 19.41
C ARG A 185 3.26 -28.61 20.64
N LYS A 186 1.98 -28.90 20.52
CA LYS A 186 1.05 -28.90 21.64
C LYS A 186 1.09 -30.26 22.36
N VAL A 187 1.43 -30.29 23.64
CA VAL A 187 1.50 -31.50 24.48
C VAL A 187 0.84 -31.19 25.82
N ASN A 188 -0.18 -31.97 26.23
CA ASN A 188 -0.92 -31.75 27.48
C ASN A 188 -1.44 -30.30 27.66
N ASN A 189 -1.91 -29.67 26.57
CA ASN A 189 -2.32 -28.27 26.49
C ASN A 189 -1.22 -27.21 26.70
N GLU A 190 0.04 -27.62 26.75
CA GLU A 190 1.20 -26.73 26.79
C GLU A 190 1.94 -26.72 25.46
N TRP A 191 2.64 -25.62 25.17
CA TRP A 191 3.39 -25.43 23.93
C TRP A 191 4.87 -25.71 24.17
N GLU A 192 5.39 -26.77 23.54
CA GLU A 192 6.80 -27.17 23.63
C GLU A 192 7.53 -26.82 22.33
N LEU A 193 8.67 -26.14 22.43
CA LEU A 193 9.51 -25.84 21.27
C LEU A 193 10.02 -27.15 20.64
N MET A 194 9.75 -27.33 19.35
CA MET A 194 10.14 -28.53 18.60
C MET A 194 11.23 -28.25 17.57
N ILE A 195 11.04 -27.21 16.75
CA ILE A 195 11.98 -26.84 15.69
C ILE A 195 12.28 -25.34 15.77
N SER A 196 13.54 -24.97 15.52
CA SER A 196 13.95 -23.58 15.33
C SER A 196 14.64 -23.44 13.99
N TYR A 197 14.23 -22.42 13.24
CA TYR A 197 14.72 -22.03 11.93
C TYR A 197 15.42 -20.68 12.04
N GLY A 198 16.60 -20.56 11.43
CA GLY A 198 17.22 -19.26 11.19
C GLY A 198 16.47 -18.47 10.12
N ILE A 199 16.74 -17.16 10.03
CA ILE A 199 16.11 -16.26 9.05
C ILE A 199 16.21 -16.78 7.61
N ASP A 200 17.33 -17.43 7.26
CA ASP A 200 17.58 -17.94 5.92
C ASP A 200 16.63 -19.10 5.56
N ASP A 201 16.13 -19.85 6.53
CA ASP A 201 15.30 -21.04 6.33
C ASP A 201 13.79 -20.77 6.38
N VAL A 202 13.37 -19.57 6.80
CA VAL A 202 11.95 -19.25 7.08
C VAL A 202 11.04 -19.44 5.87
N HIS A 203 11.54 -19.14 4.66
CA HIS A 203 10.80 -19.20 3.38
C HIS A 203 10.91 -20.53 2.65
N SER A 204 11.72 -21.45 3.15
CA SER A 204 12.02 -22.75 2.52
C SER A 204 11.90 -23.90 3.51
N SER A 205 11.18 -23.68 4.62
CA SER A 205 10.90 -24.70 5.63
C SER A 205 9.49 -24.56 6.21
N GLU A 206 8.69 -25.60 6.18
CA GLU A 206 7.33 -25.64 6.75
C GLU A 206 6.83 -27.07 6.97
N ILE A 207 5.95 -27.27 7.95
CA ILE A 207 5.15 -28.50 8.07
C ILE A 207 4.02 -28.39 7.06
N PHE A 208 3.87 -29.39 6.19
CA PHE A 208 2.78 -29.41 5.21
C PHE A 208 1.83 -30.60 5.40
N SER A 209 2.17 -31.60 6.22
CA SER A 209 1.31 -32.74 6.48
C SER A 209 1.56 -33.37 7.86
N ILE A 210 0.48 -33.88 8.47
CA ILE A 210 0.44 -34.62 9.73
C ILE A 210 -0.31 -35.92 9.44
N VAL A 211 0.31 -37.07 9.72
CA VAL A 211 -0.22 -38.40 9.39
C VAL A 211 -0.20 -39.28 10.65
N LYS A 212 -1.25 -40.05 10.87
CA LYS A 212 -1.29 -41.12 11.88
C LYS A 212 -1.27 -42.47 11.15
N GLU A 213 -0.19 -43.24 11.30
CA GLU A 213 0.02 -44.55 10.65
C GLU A 213 0.50 -45.57 11.68
N ASP A 214 -0.14 -46.74 11.78
CA ASP A 214 0.29 -47.86 12.65
C ASP A 214 0.61 -47.52 14.13
N ASN A 215 -0.12 -46.57 14.71
CA ASN A 215 0.09 -45.96 16.05
C ASN A 215 1.29 -45.02 16.17
N GLU A 216 1.94 -44.67 15.07
CA GLU A 216 2.92 -43.60 14.97
C GLU A 216 2.26 -42.30 14.49
N GLU A 217 2.68 -41.18 15.06
CA GLU A 217 2.30 -39.84 14.61
C GLU A 217 3.49 -39.25 13.83
N LEU A 218 3.32 -39.10 12.52
CA LEU A 218 4.32 -38.60 11.59
C LEU A 218 4.00 -37.16 11.19
N ILE A 219 5.04 -36.34 11.03
CA ILE A 219 4.93 -35.07 10.31
C ILE A 219 5.83 -35.08 9.09
N TYR A 220 5.34 -34.50 8.00
CA TYR A 220 6.12 -34.21 6.81
C TYR A 220 6.36 -32.71 6.71
N LEU A 221 7.60 -32.36 6.36
CA LEU A 221 8.04 -30.99 6.25
C LEU A 221 8.89 -30.79 5.01
N ILE A 222 8.76 -29.61 4.40
CA ILE A 222 9.81 -29.05 3.56
C ILE A 222 10.81 -28.44 4.53
N ASP A 223 12.11 -28.68 4.36
CA ASP A 223 13.16 -28.14 5.22
C ASP A 223 14.44 -27.86 4.44
N SER A 224 15.04 -26.70 4.71
CA SER A 224 16.28 -26.25 4.06
C SER A 224 17.46 -26.14 5.03
N ARG A 225 17.32 -26.50 6.31
CA ARG A 225 18.41 -26.39 7.28
C ARG A 225 19.62 -27.22 6.84
N ASP A 226 20.80 -26.64 7.02
CA ASP A 226 22.10 -27.25 6.67
C ASP A 226 22.32 -27.56 5.18
N ARG A 227 21.48 -27.02 4.29
CA ARG A 227 21.56 -27.17 2.82
C ARG A 227 21.22 -25.88 2.08
N GLU A 228 21.53 -25.77 0.78
CA GLU A 228 21.21 -24.58 -0.02
C GLU A 228 19.74 -24.57 -0.47
N TYR A 229 19.23 -25.73 -0.92
CA TYR A 229 17.87 -25.92 -1.40
C TYR A 229 17.09 -26.89 -0.52
N SER A 230 15.80 -26.64 -0.34
CA SER A 230 14.92 -27.46 0.51
C SER A 230 14.78 -28.91 0.04
N ALA A 231 14.53 -29.82 0.98
CA ALA A 231 14.11 -31.20 0.73
C ALA A 231 12.86 -31.56 1.55
N ILE A 232 12.19 -32.65 1.21
CA ILE A 232 11.09 -33.20 2.01
C ILE A 232 11.68 -34.16 3.04
N TYR A 233 11.30 -33.94 4.30
CA TYR A 233 11.62 -34.81 5.41
C TYR A 233 10.35 -35.35 6.07
N LYS A 234 10.52 -36.44 6.80
CA LYS A 234 9.56 -36.93 7.78
C LYS A 234 10.19 -37.02 9.17
N ILE A 235 9.38 -36.77 10.20
CA ILE A 235 9.73 -36.98 11.60
C ILE A 235 8.66 -37.87 12.21
N ASN A 236 9.07 -38.92 12.93
CA ASN A 236 8.20 -39.67 13.82
C ASN A 236 8.18 -38.97 15.19
N LEU A 237 7.01 -38.50 15.64
CA LEU A 237 6.88 -37.77 16.90
C LEU A 237 6.94 -38.68 18.13
N ASN A 238 6.77 -39.99 17.95
CA ASN A 238 6.99 -40.99 18.99
C ASN A 238 8.50 -41.28 19.19
N ASP A 239 9.35 -40.97 18.20
CA ASP A 239 10.80 -41.03 18.37
C ASP A 239 11.24 -39.93 19.36
N PRO A 240 11.81 -40.29 20.53
CA PRO A 240 12.28 -39.30 21.49
C PRO A 240 13.35 -38.37 20.91
N GLU A 241 14.14 -38.84 19.94
CA GLU A 241 15.18 -38.06 19.25
C GLU A 241 14.63 -37.19 18.11
N LYS A 242 13.40 -37.44 17.66
CA LYS A 242 12.71 -36.72 16.57
C LYS A 242 13.61 -36.57 15.33
N LYS A 243 14.26 -37.66 14.92
CA LYS A 243 15.21 -37.63 13.80
C LYS A 243 14.51 -37.22 12.49
N LEU A 244 15.19 -36.36 11.73
CA LEU A 244 14.81 -36.02 10.37
C LEU A 244 15.19 -37.17 9.44
N HIS A 245 14.21 -37.73 8.75
CA HIS A 245 14.42 -38.72 7.70
C HIS A 245 14.09 -38.10 6.35
N ILE A 246 15.06 -38.06 5.44
CA ILE A 246 14.82 -37.56 4.09
C ILE A 246 13.86 -38.48 3.33
N VAL A 247 12.86 -37.88 2.69
CA VAL A 247 11.87 -38.57 1.85
C VAL A 247 12.18 -38.32 0.38
N ALA A 248 12.47 -37.08 0.01
CA ALA A 248 12.81 -36.69 -1.36
C ALA A 248 13.58 -35.37 -1.40
N GLU A 249 14.41 -35.17 -2.42
CA GLU A 249 15.12 -33.91 -2.68
C GLU A 249 15.25 -33.67 -4.19
N PRO A 250 15.34 -32.40 -4.65
CA PRO A 250 15.54 -32.06 -6.06
C PRO A 250 16.86 -32.62 -6.63
N ASP A 251 16.81 -33.29 -7.78
CA ASP A 251 18.00 -33.89 -8.41
C ASP A 251 19.06 -32.85 -8.81
N ASN A 252 18.64 -31.75 -9.44
CA ASN A 252 19.57 -30.75 -10.01
C ASN A 252 20.05 -29.70 -9.00
N GLN A 253 19.43 -29.59 -7.82
CA GLN A 253 19.77 -28.58 -6.80
C GLN A 253 19.91 -27.16 -7.41
N GLU A 254 18.88 -26.69 -8.12
CA GLU A 254 18.82 -25.35 -8.76
C GLU A 254 17.72 -24.45 -8.19
N ALA A 255 16.76 -25.04 -7.49
CA ALA A 255 15.61 -24.35 -6.91
C ALA A 255 15.03 -25.16 -5.74
N ASP A 256 14.32 -24.48 -4.86
CA ASP A 256 13.59 -25.11 -3.77
C ASP A 256 12.38 -25.91 -4.28
N ILE A 257 11.87 -26.78 -3.42
CA ILE A 257 10.61 -27.48 -3.67
C ILE A 257 9.48 -26.44 -3.68
N ASN A 258 8.72 -26.41 -4.76
CA ASN A 258 7.71 -25.40 -5.01
C ASN A 258 6.31 -25.83 -4.52
N ASN A 259 5.93 -27.09 -4.76
CA ASN A 259 4.68 -27.67 -4.25
C ASN A 259 4.88 -29.15 -3.90
N VAL A 260 4.07 -29.67 -2.99
CA VAL A 260 3.96 -31.11 -2.70
C VAL A 260 2.53 -31.55 -2.97
N LEU A 261 2.37 -32.59 -3.79
CA LEU A 261 1.11 -33.29 -3.99
C LEU A 261 0.98 -34.35 -2.90
N THR A 262 -0.07 -34.30 -2.11
CA THR A 262 -0.38 -35.29 -1.09
C THR A 262 -1.59 -36.13 -1.47
N ASP A 263 -1.67 -37.33 -0.91
CA ASP A 263 -2.90 -38.11 -0.97
C ASP A 263 -4.02 -37.37 -0.18
N PRO A 264 -5.22 -37.20 -0.75
CA PRO A 264 -6.27 -36.42 -0.12
C PRO A 264 -6.88 -37.10 1.11
N ASN A 265 -6.71 -38.42 1.25
CA ASN A 265 -7.23 -39.21 2.37
C ASN A 265 -6.15 -39.54 3.42
N THR A 266 -4.96 -39.96 3.00
CA THR A 266 -3.88 -40.34 3.93
C THR A 266 -2.91 -39.21 4.24
N HIS A 267 -2.91 -38.15 3.44
CA HIS A 267 -1.99 -37.01 3.52
C HIS A 267 -0.51 -37.33 3.33
N VAL A 268 -0.19 -38.56 2.90
CA VAL A 268 1.18 -38.97 2.54
C VAL A 268 1.63 -38.24 1.26
N PRO A 269 2.88 -37.75 1.18
CA PRO A 269 3.42 -37.13 -0.03
C PRO A 269 3.50 -38.13 -1.19
N LEU A 270 2.93 -37.75 -2.35
CA LEU A 270 2.94 -38.57 -3.57
C LEU A 270 3.95 -38.07 -4.61
N ALA A 271 4.10 -36.76 -4.74
CA ALA A 271 5.05 -36.10 -5.66
C ALA A 271 5.40 -34.70 -5.16
N TYR A 272 6.44 -34.13 -5.74
CA TYR A 272 6.79 -32.72 -5.55
C TYR A 272 7.09 -32.05 -6.88
N SER A 273 6.98 -30.72 -6.91
CA SER A 273 7.38 -29.91 -8.07
C SER A 273 8.55 -28.99 -7.74
N VAL A 274 9.37 -28.71 -8.73
CA VAL A 274 10.44 -27.69 -8.70
C VAL A 274 10.16 -26.69 -9.81
N ASN A 275 10.43 -25.42 -9.54
CA ASN A 275 10.29 -24.35 -10.53
C ASN A 275 11.58 -23.52 -10.54
N TYR A 276 12.42 -23.79 -11.56
CA TYR A 276 13.63 -23.03 -11.84
C TYR A 276 13.41 -22.14 -13.07
N LEU A 277 13.55 -22.70 -14.28
CA LEU A 277 13.14 -22.03 -15.54
C LEU A 277 11.73 -22.41 -15.99
N ARG A 278 11.29 -23.62 -15.66
CA ARG A 278 9.95 -24.18 -15.90
C ARG A 278 9.59 -25.07 -14.72
N THR A 279 8.30 -25.38 -14.60
CA THR A 279 7.80 -26.31 -13.57
C THR A 279 8.04 -27.75 -14.00
N SER A 280 8.61 -28.56 -13.11
CA SER A 280 8.77 -30.01 -13.30
C SER A 280 8.22 -30.77 -12.10
N TRP A 281 7.41 -31.81 -12.36
CA TRP A 281 6.89 -32.73 -11.35
C TRP A 281 7.73 -34.01 -11.26
N ASN A 282 8.08 -34.38 -10.03
CA ASN A 282 8.91 -35.52 -9.66
C ASN A 282 8.12 -36.46 -8.72
N PRO A 283 7.91 -37.73 -9.08
CA PRO A 283 7.20 -38.67 -8.22
C PRO A 283 8.03 -39.03 -6.98
N ILE A 284 7.34 -39.17 -5.85
CA ILE A 284 7.85 -39.79 -4.62
C ILE A 284 7.32 -41.23 -4.53
N SER A 285 6.03 -41.40 -4.80
CA SER A 285 5.36 -42.70 -4.86
C SER A 285 5.34 -43.24 -6.29
N SER A 286 5.59 -44.56 -6.44
CA SER A 286 5.47 -45.26 -7.72
C SER A 286 4.03 -45.33 -8.24
N GLU A 287 3.04 -45.15 -7.36
CA GLU A 287 1.60 -45.24 -7.69
C GLU A 287 1.17 -44.18 -8.70
N ILE A 288 1.79 -42.99 -8.67
CA ILE A 288 1.43 -41.87 -9.55
C ILE A 288 2.47 -41.60 -10.63
N SER A 289 3.59 -42.33 -10.68
CA SER A 289 4.65 -42.08 -11.67
C SER A 289 4.11 -42.14 -13.10
N SER A 290 3.33 -43.18 -13.41
CA SER A 290 2.73 -43.34 -14.73
C SER A 290 1.64 -42.30 -15.04
N ASP A 291 1.04 -41.69 -14.01
CA ASP A 291 0.06 -40.61 -14.16
C ASP A 291 0.76 -39.31 -14.55
N LEU A 292 1.85 -38.98 -13.87
CA LEU A 292 2.66 -37.80 -14.19
C LEU A 292 3.31 -37.91 -15.58
N GLU A 293 3.80 -39.09 -15.96
CA GLU A 293 4.31 -39.34 -17.32
C GLU A 293 3.23 -39.17 -18.38
N PHE A 294 2.02 -39.67 -18.12
CA PHE A 294 0.88 -39.46 -19.00
C PHE A 294 0.56 -37.97 -19.14
N LEU A 295 0.42 -37.23 -18.04
CA LEU A 295 0.12 -35.79 -18.07
C LEU A 295 1.18 -34.97 -18.82
N LYS A 296 2.47 -35.30 -18.66
CA LYS A 296 3.57 -34.67 -19.43
C LYS A 296 3.38 -34.78 -20.95
N SER A 297 2.66 -35.82 -21.43
CA SER A 297 2.44 -36.06 -22.86
C SER A 297 1.20 -35.36 -23.46
N VAL A 298 0.34 -34.75 -22.65
CA VAL A 298 -0.99 -34.28 -23.10
C VAL A 298 -0.95 -32.97 -23.90
N ASP A 299 -0.50 -31.86 -23.29
CA ASP A 299 -0.70 -30.49 -23.86
C ASP A 299 0.63 -29.73 -24.10
N GLY A 300 1.79 -30.34 -23.81
CA GLY A 300 3.13 -29.75 -23.98
C GLY A 300 3.46 -28.53 -23.10
N GLY A 301 2.48 -28.01 -22.37
CA GLY A 301 2.62 -26.97 -21.34
C GLY A 301 3.09 -27.52 -19.99
N ASP A 302 3.37 -26.61 -19.06
CA ASP A 302 3.55 -26.95 -17.65
C ASP A 302 2.17 -27.29 -17.06
N PHE A 303 2.08 -28.26 -16.17
CA PHE A 303 0.81 -28.63 -15.56
C PHE A 303 0.83 -28.53 -14.03
N THR A 304 -0.34 -28.24 -13.47
CA THR A 304 -0.59 -28.19 -12.02
C THR A 304 -1.86 -29.00 -11.71
N ILE A 305 -1.82 -29.80 -10.65
CA ILE A 305 -2.98 -30.52 -10.12
C ILE A 305 -3.67 -29.59 -9.12
N LEU A 306 -4.92 -29.20 -9.41
CA LEU A 306 -5.65 -28.17 -8.66
C LEU A 306 -6.59 -28.73 -7.60
N SER A 307 -7.12 -29.93 -7.81
CA SER A 307 -8.17 -30.53 -6.97
C SER A 307 -8.23 -32.03 -7.23
N GLN A 308 -8.56 -32.81 -6.20
CA GLN A 308 -8.62 -34.28 -6.20
C GLN A 308 -9.91 -34.73 -5.51
N THR A 309 -10.50 -35.83 -5.95
CA THR A 309 -11.50 -36.56 -5.14
C THR A 309 -10.82 -37.22 -3.95
N LEU A 310 -11.59 -37.50 -2.88
CA LEU A 310 -11.07 -38.07 -1.63
C LEU A 310 -10.51 -39.48 -1.84
N ASP A 311 -11.10 -40.27 -2.74
CA ASP A 311 -10.57 -41.58 -3.17
C ASP A 311 -9.38 -41.48 -4.14
N ASN A 312 -8.97 -40.24 -4.46
CA ASN A 312 -7.86 -39.89 -5.33
C ASN A 312 -8.02 -40.38 -6.79
N THR A 313 -9.21 -40.80 -7.23
CA THR A 313 -9.41 -41.36 -8.58
C THR A 313 -9.60 -40.31 -9.67
N ILE A 314 -10.05 -39.09 -9.34
CA ILE A 314 -10.26 -38.01 -10.29
C ILE A 314 -9.46 -36.78 -9.89
N TRP A 315 -8.70 -36.23 -10.84
CA TRP A 315 -7.94 -34.99 -10.69
C TRP A 315 -8.47 -33.90 -11.60
N ILE A 316 -8.44 -32.66 -11.13
CA ILE A 316 -8.55 -31.47 -11.98
C ILE A 316 -7.14 -30.97 -12.27
N VAL A 317 -6.76 -30.96 -13.55
CA VAL A 317 -5.42 -30.59 -14.01
C VAL A 317 -5.52 -29.34 -14.87
N CYS A 318 -4.66 -28.36 -14.59
CA CYS A 318 -4.49 -27.16 -15.39
C CYS A 318 -3.22 -27.29 -16.20
N PHE A 319 -3.31 -27.12 -17.53
CA PHE A 319 -2.16 -26.98 -18.42
C PHE A 319 -1.99 -25.51 -18.79
N GLU A 320 -0.78 -25.01 -18.61
CA GLU A 320 -0.42 -23.62 -18.80
C GLU A 320 0.76 -23.50 -19.75
N ASN A 321 0.78 -22.40 -20.50
CA ASN A 321 1.73 -22.18 -21.58
C ASN A 321 2.08 -20.70 -21.66
N ASP A 322 3.17 -20.37 -22.34
CA ASP A 322 3.58 -19.00 -22.61
C ASP A 322 2.85 -18.38 -23.80
N THR A 323 2.31 -19.20 -24.70
CA THR A 323 1.66 -18.77 -25.95
C THR A 323 0.23 -19.24 -26.12
N GLN A 324 -0.32 -19.92 -25.11
CA GLN A 324 -1.71 -20.37 -25.09
C GLN A 324 -2.33 -20.07 -23.73
N THR A 325 -3.64 -19.90 -23.73
CA THR A 325 -4.40 -19.71 -22.51
C THR A 325 -4.52 -21.01 -21.71
N ALA A 326 -4.69 -20.89 -20.40
CA ALA A 326 -4.80 -22.05 -19.52
C ALA A 326 -6.00 -22.91 -19.92
N LYS A 327 -5.77 -24.23 -20.03
CA LYS A 327 -6.79 -25.24 -20.29
C LYS A 327 -6.94 -26.12 -19.06
N TYR A 328 -8.18 -26.35 -18.67
CA TYR A 328 -8.50 -27.19 -17.51
C TYR A 328 -9.10 -28.50 -17.97
N TYR A 329 -8.64 -29.59 -17.36
CA TYR A 329 -9.04 -30.94 -17.69
C TYR A 329 -9.50 -31.68 -16.44
N LEU A 330 -10.46 -32.58 -16.63
CA LEU A 330 -10.77 -33.65 -15.69
C LEU A 330 -9.97 -34.88 -16.11
N PHE A 331 -9.12 -35.37 -15.24
CA PHE A 331 -8.30 -36.56 -15.44
C PHE A 331 -8.78 -37.69 -14.52
N ASP A 332 -9.33 -38.73 -15.13
CA ASP A 332 -9.73 -39.97 -14.49
C ASP A 332 -8.53 -40.93 -14.49
N ARG A 333 -8.05 -41.25 -13.28
CA ARG A 333 -6.85 -42.06 -13.02
C ARG A 333 -7.12 -43.56 -12.95
N SER A 334 -8.35 -43.99 -13.17
CA SER A 334 -8.65 -45.43 -13.24
C SER A 334 -7.84 -46.11 -14.36
N ASN A 335 -7.86 -47.45 -14.39
CA ASN A 335 -6.97 -48.25 -15.25
C ASN A 335 -6.98 -47.87 -16.75
N ASP A 336 -8.10 -47.31 -17.26
CA ASP A 336 -8.22 -46.89 -18.66
C ASP A 336 -7.80 -45.43 -18.92
N LYS A 337 -7.25 -44.73 -17.92
CA LYS A 337 -6.77 -43.33 -17.92
C LYS A 337 -7.42 -42.43 -18.97
N CYS A 338 -8.42 -41.67 -18.56
CA CYS A 338 -9.15 -40.77 -19.47
C CYS A 338 -8.94 -39.31 -19.07
N ILE A 339 -8.67 -38.45 -20.04
CA ILE A 339 -8.59 -37.00 -19.81
C ILE A 339 -9.58 -36.26 -20.70
N ASN A 340 -10.39 -35.41 -20.09
CA ASN A 340 -11.45 -34.65 -20.75
C ASN A 340 -11.23 -33.15 -20.56
N LEU A 341 -11.25 -32.38 -21.64
CA LEU A 341 -11.16 -30.92 -21.58
C LEU A 341 -12.46 -30.38 -20.98
N LEU A 342 -12.34 -29.62 -19.88
CA LEU A 342 -13.46 -28.92 -19.26
C LEU A 342 -13.69 -27.59 -19.97
N PHE A 343 -12.68 -26.73 -20.00
CA PHE A 343 -12.73 -25.46 -20.70
C PHE A 343 -11.35 -24.84 -20.89
N ASN A 344 -11.31 -23.91 -21.83
CA ASN A 344 -10.26 -22.91 -21.98
C ASN A 344 -10.63 -21.66 -21.15
N SER A 345 -9.66 -21.11 -20.41
CA SER A 345 -9.84 -19.90 -19.57
C SER A 345 -10.22 -18.63 -20.33
N ASN A 346 -9.74 -18.47 -21.56
CA ASN A 346 -9.99 -17.30 -22.42
C ASN A 346 -9.95 -17.67 -23.91
N PRO A 347 -10.98 -18.35 -24.44
CA PRO A 347 -11.02 -18.79 -25.84
C PRO A 347 -10.96 -17.65 -26.86
N ASN A 348 -11.31 -16.41 -26.46
CA ASN A 348 -11.22 -15.26 -27.36
C ASN A 348 -9.77 -14.85 -27.65
N LEU A 349 -8.84 -15.08 -26.71
CA LEU A 349 -7.43 -14.77 -26.88
C LEU A 349 -6.73 -15.74 -27.86
N GLU A 350 -7.25 -16.97 -28.01
CA GLU A 350 -6.73 -17.98 -28.97
C GLU A 350 -6.87 -17.54 -30.44
N ASN A 351 -7.69 -16.52 -30.73
CA ASN A 351 -7.79 -15.93 -32.06
C ASN A 351 -6.57 -15.06 -32.42
N TYR A 352 -5.62 -14.88 -31.48
CA TYR A 352 -4.43 -14.05 -31.65
C TYR A 352 -3.17 -14.88 -31.47
N CYS A 353 -2.14 -14.59 -32.27
CA CYS A 353 -0.82 -15.14 -32.01
C CYS A 353 -0.20 -14.44 -30.81
N LEU A 354 0.28 -15.22 -29.84
CA LEU A 354 0.99 -14.76 -28.67
C LEU A 354 2.51 -14.90 -28.86
N ALA A 355 3.28 -14.02 -28.24
CA ALA A 355 4.73 -14.02 -28.30
C ALA A 355 5.31 -15.06 -27.33
N LYS A 356 6.37 -15.77 -27.73
CA LYS A 356 7.03 -16.73 -26.85
C LYS A 356 7.67 -16.03 -25.64
N LEU A 357 7.54 -16.64 -24.48
CA LEU A 357 8.29 -16.30 -23.28
C LEU A 357 9.58 -17.13 -23.28
N ASN A 358 10.69 -16.46 -23.07
CA ASN A 358 12.01 -17.02 -23.22
C ASN A 358 12.70 -17.04 -21.85
N PRO A 359 12.82 -18.20 -21.18
CA PRO A 359 13.54 -18.30 -19.93
C PRO A 359 15.05 -18.17 -20.19
N ILE A 360 15.72 -17.30 -19.44
CA ILE A 360 17.14 -17.01 -19.58
C ILE A 360 17.75 -16.82 -18.18
N VAL A 361 19.05 -17.03 -18.06
CA VAL A 361 19.80 -16.75 -16.83
C VAL A 361 20.79 -15.63 -17.11
N ILE A 362 20.60 -14.49 -16.42
CA ILE A 362 21.47 -13.33 -16.53
C ILE A 362 22.44 -13.35 -15.34
N LYS A 363 23.73 -13.12 -15.58
CA LYS A 363 24.70 -12.97 -14.50
C LYS A 363 24.69 -11.53 -13.96
N SER A 364 24.53 -11.36 -12.66
CA SER A 364 24.77 -10.07 -12.01
C SER A 364 26.27 -9.73 -12.04
N ARG A 365 26.62 -8.46 -11.81
CA ARG A 365 28.02 -8.00 -11.75
C ARG A 365 28.84 -8.66 -10.64
N ASP A 366 28.19 -9.19 -9.60
CA ASP A 366 28.81 -9.95 -8.51
C ASP A 366 28.64 -11.48 -8.66
N GLY A 367 28.16 -11.95 -9.81
CA GLY A 367 28.21 -13.36 -10.21
C GLY A 367 26.98 -14.21 -9.85
N LEU A 368 25.92 -13.61 -9.31
CA LEU A 368 24.65 -14.29 -9.03
C LEU A 368 23.93 -14.65 -10.33
N ASP A 369 23.21 -15.77 -10.31
CA ASP A 369 22.30 -16.18 -11.37
C ASP A 369 20.93 -15.54 -11.18
N LEU A 370 20.54 -14.68 -12.12
CA LEU A 370 19.26 -14.00 -12.16
C LEU A 370 18.37 -14.70 -13.19
N VAL A 371 17.56 -15.65 -12.71
CA VAL A 371 16.51 -16.29 -13.54
C VAL A 371 15.58 -15.20 -14.06
N SER A 372 15.45 -15.10 -15.37
CA SER A 372 14.77 -14.00 -16.04
C SER A 372 13.93 -14.52 -17.19
N TYR A 373 12.94 -13.73 -17.59
CA TYR A 373 12.01 -14.07 -18.66
C TYR A 373 11.91 -12.93 -19.66
N LEU A 374 12.25 -13.24 -20.91
CA LEU A 374 12.25 -12.29 -22.02
C LEU A 374 11.07 -12.56 -22.96
N THR A 375 10.39 -11.52 -23.42
CA THR A 375 9.40 -11.64 -24.50
C THR A 375 9.75 -10.62 -25.58
N LEU A 376 9.79 -11.08 -26.83
CA LEU A 376 10.02 -10.21 -27.98
C LEU A 376 8.73 -10.06 -28.80
N PRO A 377 8.47 -8.88 -29.38
CA PRO A 377 7.37 -8.71 -30.31
C PRO A 377 7.43 -9.71 -31.46
N LEU A 378 6.27 -10.23 -31.84
CA LEU A 378 6.15 -11.11 -33.01
C LEU A 378 6.74 -10.45 -34.26
N ASN A 379 7.39 -11.25 -35.10
CA ASN A 379 8.04 -10.84 -36.36
C ASN A 379 9.14 -9.77 -36.23
N LYS A 380 9.66 -9.53 -35.02
CA LYS A 380 10.81 -8.63 -34.80
C LYS A 380 12.09 -9.34 -34.38
N TYR A 381 12.12 -10.67 -34.38
CA TYR A 381 13.27 -11.48 -34.04
C TYR A 381 13.73 -12.34 -35.22
N ASP A 382 15.02 -12.70 -35.23
CA ASP A 382 15.56 -13.63 -36.21
C ASP A 382 15.02 -15.04 -35.89
N PRO A 383 14.24 -15.68 -36.79
CA PRO A 383 13.62 -16.98 -36.55
C PRO A 383 14.63 -18.12 -36.41
N TYR A 384 15.91 -17.88 -36.75
CA TYR A 384 17.02 -18.81 -36.57
C TYR A 384 17.94 -18.43 -35.40
N SER A 385 17.62 -17.36 -34.69
CA SER A 385 18.33 -16.96 -33.47
C SER A 385 17.56 -17.39 -32.23
N ASP A 386 18.30 -17.85 -31.22
CA ASP A 386 17.78 -17.93 -29.87
C ASP A 386 17.73 -16.50 -29.28
N TYR A 387 16.63 -15.81 -29.61
CA TYR A 387 16.07 -14.71 -28.81
C TYR A 387 16.71 -13.34 -29.06
N LYS A 388 17.14 -13.09 -30.31
CA LYS A 388 17.67 -11.79 -30.73
C LYS A 388 16.71 -11.05 -31.64
N PRO A 389 16.38 -9.79 -31.35
CA PRO A 389 15.62 -8.99 -32.29
C PRO A 389 16.48 -8.62 -33.50
N THR A 390 15.83 -8.38 -34.64
CA THR A 390 16.50 -7.95 -35.90
C THR A 390 17.21 -6.59 -35.77
N HIS A 391 16.82 -5.80 -34.78
CA HIS A 391 17.44 -4.55 -34.33
C HIS A 391 17.03 -4.35 -32.86
N PRO A 392 17.81 -3.61 -32.06
CA PRO A 392 17.41 -3.25 -30.69
C PRO A 392 16.02 -2.61 -30.67
N LEU A 393 15.21 -2.95 -29.66
CA LEU A 393 13.82 -2.50 -29.51
C LEU A 393 13.66 -1.59 -28.29
N PRO A 394 12.64 -0.71 -28.25
CA PRO A 394 12.22 -0.14 -26.97
C PRO A 394 11.80 -1.27 -26.03
N MET A 395 12.14 -1.15 -24.75
CA MET A 395 11.97 -2.24 -23.78
C MET A 395 11.18 -1.79 -22.55
N VAL A 396 10.41 -2.70 -21.96
CA VAL A 396 9.81 -2.55 -20.63
C VAL A 396 10.51 -3.54 -19.69
N LEU A 397 11.20 -3.02 -18.67
CA LEU A 397 11.63 -3.80 -17.52
C LEU A 397 10.43 -3.94 -16.56
N ASN A 398 9.92 -5.15 -16.43
CA ASN A 398 8.78 -5.52 -15.60
C ASN A 398 9.27 -6.11 -14.28
N VAL A 399 9.13 -5.36 -13.19
CA VAL A 399 9.67 -5.74 -11.88
C VAL A 399 8.54 -6.27 -10.99
N HIS A 400 8.68 -7.51 -10.54
CA HIS A 400 7.68 -8.13 -9.68
C HIS A 400 7.60 -7.48 -8.28
N GLY A 401 6.42 -7.62 -7.66
CA GLY A 401 6.20 -7.25 -6.26
C GLY A 401 6.73 -8.29 -5.27
N GLY A 402 6.62 -8.01 -3.98
CA GLY A 402 7.17 -8.84 -2.89
C GLY A 402 7.96 -7.98 -1.92
N PRO A 403 9.30 -8.09 -1.87
CA PRO A 403 10.16 -8.71 -2.88
C PRO A 403 10.41 -10.21 -2.67
N TRP A 404 9.98 -10.79 -1.55
CA TRP A 404 10.11 -12.23 -1.27
C TRP A 404 9.03 -13.03 -2.01
N ALA A 405 9.04 -12.89 -3.33
CA ALA A 405 8.24 -13.57 -4.32
C ALA A 405 9.11 -13.75 -5.58
N ARG A 406 8.55 -14.24 -6.68
CA ARG A 406 9.27 -14.35 -7.96
C ARG A 406 8.32 -14.37 -9.16
N ASP A 407 8.87 -14.05 -10.32
CA ASP A 407 8.29 -14.38 -11.62
C ASP A 407 8.56 -15.84 -11.99
N SER A 408 7.66 -16.42 -12.79
CA SER A 408 7.71 -17.80 -13.27
C SER A 408 7.22 -17.89 -14.71
N PHE A 409 7.60 -18.97 -15.41
CA PHE A 409 7.24 -19.20 -16.82
C PHE A 409 5.72 -19.29 -17.04
N VAL A 410 5.02 -19.92 -16.10
CA VAL A 410 3.55 -19.99 -16.03
C VAL A 410 3.06 -19.39 -14.71
N PRO A 411 1.83 -18.83 -14.65
CA PRO A 411 0.79 -18.76 -15.69
C PRO A 411 1.15 -17.84 -16.88
N LEU A 412 0.33 -17.85 -17.94
CA LEU A 412 0.45 -16.95 -19.09
C LEU A 412 0.60 -15.48 -18.64
N ARG A 413 1.73 -14.86 -19.00
CA ARG A 413 2.08 -13.47 -18.66
C ARG A 413 1.35 -12.45 -19.53
N THR A 414 0.11 -12.13 -19.18
CA THR A 414 -0.73 -11.18 -19.96
C THR A 414 -0.13 -9.78 -20.10
N ASP A 415 0.65 -9.34 -19.11
CA ASP A 415 1.46 -8.11 -19.12
C ASP A 415 2.59 -8.16 -20.16
N HIS A 416 3.33 -9.29 -20.24
CA HIS A 416 4.34 -9.51 -21.28
C HIS A 416 3.70 -9.53 -22.68
N GLN A 417 2.59 -10.27 -22.83
CA GLN A 417 1.86 -10.34 -24.10
C GLN A 417 1.36 -8.95 -24.54
N PHE A 418 0.87 -8.17 -23.59
CA PHE A 418 0.43 -6.80 -23.84
C PHE A 418 1.57 -5.94 -24.38
N PHE A 419 2.67 -5.78 -23.63
CA PHE A 419 3.76 -4.91 -24.05
C PHE A 419 4.46 -5.40 -25.33
N ALA A 420 4.65 -6.72 -25.48
CA ALA A 420 5.21 -7.29 -26.71
C ALA A 420 4.33 -7.03 -27.94
N ASN A 421 3.00 -7.16 -27.80
CA ASN A 421 2.08 -6.85 -28.89
C ASN A 421 2.09 -5.35 -29.28
N ARG A 422 2.42 -4.46 -28.33
CA ARG A 422 2.61 -3.01 -28.59
C ARG A 422 3.97 -2.67 -29.20
N GLY A 423 4.86 -3.66 -29.31
CA GLY A 423 6.12 -3.56 -30.01
C GLY A 423 7.35 -3.38 -29.12
N TYR A 424 7.22 -3.66 -27.82
CA TYR A 424 8.29 -3.58 -26.84
C TYR A 424 8.94 -4.94 -26.58
N ALA A 425 10.25 -4.99 -26.38
CA ALA A 425 10.84 -6.10 -25.63
C ALA A 425 10.36 -6.03 -24.17
N VAL A 426 10.15 -7.16 -23.52
CA VAL A 426 9.69 -7.21 -22.12
C VAL A 426 10.61 -8.13 -21.33
N LEU A 427 11.19 -7.62 -20.26
CA LEU A 427 12.13 -8.35 -19.42
C LEU A 427 11.65 -8.37 -17.97
N SER A 428 11.46 -9.57 -17.43
CA SER A 428 11.23 -9.85 -16.02
C SER A 428 12.48 -10.47 -15.42
N VAL A 429 12.85 -10.09 -14.20
CA VAL A 429 14.10 -10.50 -13.54
C VAL A 429 13.80 -10.93 -12.12
N ASN A 430 14.15 -12.16 -11.75
CA ASN A 430 14.19 -12.60 -10.36
C ASN A 430 15.50 -12.12 -9.74
N PHE A 431 15.49 -10.87 -9.26
CA PHE A 431 16.62 -10.21 -8.60
C PHE A 431 16.87 -10.80 -7.20
N ARG A 432 18.02 -10.49 -6.58
CA ARG A 432 18.30 -10.94 -5.20
C ARG A 432 17.17 -10.49 -4.25
N SER A 433 16.73 -11.38 -3.35
CA SER A 433 15.46 -11.36 -2.58
C SER A 433 14.36 -12.25 -3.15
N SER A 434 14.46 -12.69 -4.40
CA SER A 434 13.48 -13.63 -4.97
C SER A 434 13.51 -14.97 -4.23
N THR A 435 12.35 -15.55 -3.96
CA THR A 435 12.22 -16.82 -3.22
C THR A 435 12.31 -18.03 -4.15
N GLY A 436 12.61 -19.21 -3.58
CA GLY A 436 12.57 -20.49 -4.29
C GLY A 436 13.75 -20.79 -5.23
N LEU A 437 14.75 -19.91 -5.29
CA LEU A 437 15.95 -20.03 -6.12
C LEU A 437 17.23 -20.18 -5.27
N GLY A 438 17.09 -20.75 -4.07
CA GLY A 438 18.18 -20.94 -3.12
C GLY A 438 18.29 -19.82 -2.08
N LYS A 439 18.63 -20.21 -0.85
CA LYS A 439 18.75 -19.29 0.28
C LYS A 439 19.86 -18.26 0.10
N SER A 440 20.91 -18.58 -0.65
CA SER A 440 22.00 -17.66 -0.91
C SER A 440 21.54 -16.45 -1.73
N LEU A 441 20.69 -16.66 -2.74
CA LEU A 441 20.09 -15.56 -3.52
C LEU A 441 19.13 -14.72 -2.67
N LEU A 442 18.27 -15.38 -1.88
CA LEU A 442 17.34 -14.72 -0.98
C LEU A 442 18.06 -13.86 0.07
N ARG A 443 19.07 -14.43 0.75
CA ARG A 443 19.89 -13.74 1.76
C ARG A 443 20.67 -12.57 1.18
N ALA A 444 21.17 -12.69 -0.06
CA ALA A 444 21.91 -11.62 -0.71
C ALA A 444 21.09 -10.33 -0.88
N GLY A 445 19.75 -10.41 -0.78
CA GLY A 445 18.86 -9.25 -0.81
C GLY A 445 18.64 -8.55 0.55
N ASN A 446 19.04 -9.15 1.66
CA ASN A 446 18.83 -8.57 2.99
C ASN A 446 19.60 -7.24 3.14
N GLY A 447 18.89 -6.14 3.41
CA GLY A 447 19.47 -4.81 3.51
C GLY A 447 19.84 -4.16 2.16
N GLU A 448 19.48 -4.77 1.04
CA GLU A 448 19.95 -4.34 -0.29
C GLU A 448 18.86 -3.69 -1.16
N TRP A 449 17.72 -3.29 -0.57
CA TRP A 449 16.69 -2.50 -1.24
C TRP A 449 17.27 -1.15 -1.70
N GLY A 450 17.05 -0.80 -2.97
CA GLY A 450 17.60 0.42 -3.56
C GLY A 450 19.13 0.43 -3.64
N ALA A 451 19.75 -0.75 -3.51
CA ALA A 451 21.18 -0.99 -3.47
C ALA A 451 21.52 -2.12 -4.43
N LYS A 452 22.15 -3.21 -3.98
CA LYS A 452 22.51 -4.29 -4.91
C LYS A 452 21.30 -4.99 -5.55
N ALA A 453 20.15 -5.02 -4.88
CA ALA A 453 18.92 -5.51 -5.53
C ALA A 453 18.48 -4.61 -6.70
N HIS A 454 18.77 -3.31 -6.62
CA HIS A 454 18.61 -2.40 -7.74
C HIS A 454 19.72 -2.60 -8.79
N ASP A 455 20.96 -2.85 -8.38
CA ASP A 455 22.05 -3.16 -9.30
C ASP A 455 21.76 -4.39 -10.17
N ASP A 456 21.10 -5.42 -9.64
CA ASP A 456 20.66 -6.60 -10.43
C ASP A 456 19.74 -6.19 -11.59
N LEU A 457 18.80 -5.29 -11.34
CA LEU A 457 17.90 -4.76 -12.37
C LEU A 457 18.67 -3.94 -13.43
N ILE A 458 19.67 -3.17 -12.99
CA ILE A 458 20.54 -2.40 -13.88
C ILE A 458 21.44 -3.33 -14.71
N ASP A 459 21.94 -4.41 -14.11
CA ASP A 459 22.76 -5.41 -14.80
C ASP A 459 21.95 -6.14 -15.88
N ALA A 460 20.69 -6.50 -15.58
CA ALA A 460 19.78 -7.06 -16.57
C ALA A 460 19.45 -6.09 -17.72
N VAL A 461 19.30 -4.80 -17.42
CA VAL A 461 19.13 -3.75 -18.46
C VAL A 461 20.39 -3.63 -19.33
N ASN A 462 21.57 -3.58 -18.72
CA ASN A 462 22.83 -3.49 -19.46
C ASN A 462 23.06 -4.73 -20.33
N TRP A 463 22.80 -5.92 -19.78
CA TRP A 463 22.81 -7.17 -20.53
C TRP A 463 21.92 -7.10 -21.78
N ALA A 464 20.68 -6.60 -21.65
CA ALA A 464 19.78 -6.46 -22.78
C ALA A 464 20.29 -5.46 -23.84
N ILE A 465 20.98 -4.38 -23.43
CA ILE A 465 21.61 -3.43 -24.35
C ILE A 465 22.81 -4.06 -25.08
N ASP A 466 23.63 -4.80 -24.34
CA ASP A 466 24.85 -5.44 -24.86
C ASP A 466 24.50 -6.55 -25.86
N GLU A 467 23.48 -7.36 -25.55
CA GLU A 467 22.92 -8.38 -26.43
C GLU A 467 22.10 -7.81 -27.61
N LYS A 468 22.03 -6.48 -27.74
CA LYS A 468 21.28 -5.77 -28.80
C LYS A 468 19.79 -6.07 -28.78
N ILE A 469 19.25 -6.40 -27.61
CA ILE A 469 17.82 -6.56 -27.38
C ILE A 469 17.15 -5.20 -27.19
N ALA A 470 17.75 -4.33 -26.36
CA ALA A 470 17.16 -3.06 -25.94
C ALA A 470 17.85 -1.84 -26.55
N GLU A 471 17.05 -0.86 -26.99
CA GLU A 471 17.52 0.49 -27.29
C GLU A 471 17.81 1.25 -25.99
N LYS A 472 19.07 1.61 -25.76
CA LYS A 472 19.56 2.24 -24.51
C LYS A 472 18.71 3.41 -24.00
N ASP A 473 18.24 4.28 -24.89
CA ASP A 473 17.49 5.49 -24.52
C ASP A 473 15.96 5.30 -24.53
N LYS A 474 15.47 4.07 -24.72
CA LYS A 474 14.04 3.74 -24.78
C LYS A 474 13.67 2.56 -23.89
N ILE A 475 14.02 2.66 -22.62
CA ILE A 475 13.73 1.62 -21.61
C ILE A 475 12.75 2.17 -20.57
N ALA A 476 11.60 1.52 -20.42
CA ALA A 476 10.65 1.76 -19.34
C ALA A 476 11.02 0.92 -18.12
N ILE A 477 10.66 1.40 -16.93
CA ILE A 477 10.51 0.56 -15.74
C ILE A 477 9.05 0.55 -15.31
N TYR A 478 8.52 -0.63 -15.02
CA TYR A 478 7.12 -0.87 -14.67
C TYR A 478 7.07 -1.90 -13.54
N GLY A 479 6.21 -1.69 -12.54
CA GLY A 479 6.07 -2.66 -11.47
C GLY A 479 5.08 -2.24 -10.38
N GLY A 480 4.67 -3.21 -9.56
CA GLY A 480 3.73 -3.01 -8.46
C GLY A 480 4.30 -3.38 -7.09
N SER A 481 3.85 -2.70 -6.03
CA SER A 481 4.31 -2.94 -4.65
C SER A 481 5.83 -2.72 -4.54
N TYR A 482 6.65 -3.71 -4.17
CA TYR A 482 8.11 -3.59 -4.31
C TYR A 482 8.55 -3.20 -5.73
N GLY A 483 7.91 -3.72 -6.77
CA GLY A 483 8.17 -3.30 -8.15
C GLY A 483 7.87 -1.81 -8.38
N GLY A 484 6.87 -1.25 -7.67
CA GLY A 484 6.61 0.19 -7.66
C GLY A 484 7.70 0.97 -6.92
N TYR A 485 8.21 0.44 -5.79
CA TYR A 485 9.42 0.96 -5.15
C TYR A 485 10.61 0.93 -6.10
N ALA A 486 10.80 -0.14 -6.88
CA ALA A 486 11.88 -0.26 -7.85
C ALA A 486 11.74 0.75 -8.99
N VAL A 487 10.52 1.06 -9.44
CA VAL A 487 10.25 2.16 -10.39
C VAL A 487 10.72 3.49 -9.81
N LEU A 488 10.29 3.81 -8.58
CA LEU A 488 10.67 5.06 -7.92
C LEU A 488 12.19 5.12 -7.69
N ALA A 489 12.79 4.05 -7.19
CA ALA A 489 14.23 3.90 -7.00
C ALA A 489 15.00 4.06 -8.31
N GLY A 490 14.52 3.47 -9.40
CA GLY A 490 15.10 3.59 -10.73
C GLY A 490 15.12 5.03 -11.23
N LEU A 491 14.04 5.78 -11.03
CA LEU A 491 13.96 7.19 -11.43
C LEU A 491 14.67 8.15 -10.47
N THR A 492 14.97 7.75 -9.24
CA THR A 492 15.69 8.61 -8.27
C THR A 492 17.19 8.33 -8.16
N PHE A 493 17.59 7.05 -8.16
CA PHE A 493 18.98 6.62 -7.98
C PHE A 493 19.72 6.49 -9.32
N THR A 494 19.00 6.10 -10.38
CA THR A 494 19.56 5.90 -11.72
C THR A 494 18.73 6.62 -12.79
N PRO A 495 18.47 7.95 -12.66
CA PRO A 495 17.51 8.70 -13.49
C PRO A 495 17.81 8.69 -14.99
N ASN A 496 19.05 8.35 -15.38
CA ASN A 496 19.48 8.34 -16.77
C ASN A 496 19.34 6.97 -17.46
N VAL A 497 19.03 5.91 -16.73
CA VAL A 497 18.88 4.55 -17.30
C VAL A 497 17.51 4.38 -17.95
N PHE A 498 16.46 4.91 -17.32
CA PHE A 498 15.09 4.74 -17.78
C PHE A 498 14.59 6.00 -18.48
N ALA A 499 13.78 5.82 -19.52
CA ALA A 499 13.12 6.89 -20.25
C ALA A 499 11.79 7.29 -19.60
N VAL A 500 11.11 6.36 -18.91
CA VAL A 500 9.78 6.53 -18.32
C VAL A 500 9.53 5.48 -17.23
N GLY A 501 8.74 5.82 -16.20
CA GLY A 501 8.34 4.90 -15.12
C GLY A 501 6.83 4.81 -14.91
N VAL A 502 6.34 3.61 -14.57
CA VAL A 502 4.94 3.34 -14.19
C VAL A 502 4.93 2.60 -12.86
N ASP A 503 4.57 3.31 -11.80
CA ASP A 503 4.51 2.85 -10.42
C ASP A 503 3.07 2.46 -10.05
N ILE A 504 2.89 1.23 -9.57
CA ILE A 504 1.61 0.72 -9.06
C ILE A 504 1.78 0.45 -7.56
N VAL A 505 1.06 1.17 -6.70
CA VAL A 505 1.07 0.97 -5.23
C VAL A 505 2.47 0.82 -4.62
N GLY A 506 3.46 1.58 -5.10
CA GLY A 506 4.84 1.52 -4.64
C GLY A 506 5.11 2.35 -3.38
N PRO A 507 5.82 1.79 -2.37
CA PRO A 507 6.22 2.58 -1.21
C PRO A 507 7.33 3.57 -1.60
N SER A 508 7.18 4.83 -1.21
CA SER A 508 8.16 5.87 -1.52
C SER A 508 9.13 6.14 -0.36
N ASN A 509 8.77 5.71 0.86
CA ASN A 509 9.55 5.91 2.07
C ASN A 509 9.48 4.70 2.99
N LEU A 510 10.63 4.04 3.18
CA LEU A 510 10.73 2.81 3.96
C LEU A 510 10.48 3.03 5.46
N VAL A 511 10.70 4.25 5.97
CA VAL A 511 10.39 4.58 7.36
C VAL A 511 8.87 4.61 7.59
N SER A 512 8.11 5.26 6.71
CA SER A 512 6.65 5.32 6.85
C SER A 512 6.00 3.99 6.48
N LEU A 513 6.54 3.24 5.52
CA LEU A 513 6.13 1.86 5.22
C LEU A 513 6.17 0.99 6.49
N LEU A 514 7.33 0.86 7.13
CA LEU A 514 7.48 0.00 8.32
C LEU A 514 6.63 0.47 9.51
N ASN A 515 6.40 1.78 9.65
CA ASN A 515 5.52 2.34 10.68
C ASN A 515 4.03 2.16 10.40
N SER A 516 3.65 1.73 9.19
CA SER A 516 2.26 1.75 8.74
C SER A 516 1.73 0.42 8.25
N VAL A 517 2.50 -0.67 8.38
CA VAL A 517 2.07 -2.04 8.05
C VAL A 517 0.71 -2.37 8.68
N PRO A 518 -0.10 -3.23 8.04
CA PRO A 518 -1.34 -3.72 8.62
C PRO A 518 -1.13 -4.31 10.02
N SER A 519 -2.13 -4.21 10.89
CA SER A 519 -2.01 -4.72 12.27
C SER A 519 -1.63 -6.21 12.30
N TYR A 520 -2.20 -7.01 11.42
CA TYR A 520 -1.96 -8.45 11.30
C TYR A 520 -0.57 -8.80 10.75
N TRP A 521 0.23 -7.81 10.30
CA TRP A 521 1.64 -8.01 9.93
C TRP A 521 2.59 -7.77 11.09
N LYS A 522 2.12 -7.33 12.26
CA LYS A 522 3.01 -7.03 13.40
C LYS A 522 3.77 -8.27 13.89
N SER A 523 3.19 -9.46 13.83
CA SER A 523 3.91 -10.71 14.13
C SER A 523 5.08 -10.97 13.18
N ARG A 524 5.10 -10.31 12.01
CA ARG A 524 6.16 -10.41 10.98
C ARG A 524 7.07 -9.19 10.91
N ILE A 525 6.95 -8.23 11.84
CA ILE A 525 7.71 -6.99 11.78
C ILE A 525 9.22 -7.20 11.95
N SER A 526 9.64 -8.18 12.76
CA SER A 526 11.06 -8.51 12.96
C SER A 526 11.72 -8.91 11.63
N GLU A 527 11.03 -9.75 10.86
CA GLU A 527 11.47 -10.13 9.52
C GLU A 527 11.59 -8.93 8.58
N LEU A 528 10.56 -8.07 8.51
CA LEU A 528 10.60 -6.89 7.67
C LEU A 528 11.77 -5.97 8.04
N ILE A 529 11.98 -5.71 9.34
CA ILE A 529 13.09 -4.87 9.84
C ILE A 529 14.43 -5.44 9.41
N GLN A 530 14.65 -6.75 9.62
CA GLN A 530 15.94 -7.39 9.34
C GLN A 530 16.21 -7.48 7.84
N ARG A 531 15.22 -7.89 7.05
CA ARG A 531 15.41 -8.07 5.60
C ARG A 531 15.42 -6.75 4.82
N ILE A 532 14.71 -5.72 5.27
CA ILE A 532 14.84 -4.37 4.69
C ILE A 532 16.14 -3.70 5.16
N GLY A 533 16.62 -4.05 6.37
CA GLY A 533 17.95 -3.67 6.88
C GLY A 533 17.97 -2.50 7.87
N GLY A 534 16.81 -2.04 8.37
CA GLY A 534 16.75 -0.92 9.29
C GLY A 534 15.53 -0.92 10.20
N ASN A 535 15.74 -0.66 11.49
CA ASN A 535 14.66 -0.51 12.46
C ASN A 535 14.13 0.95 12.47
N PRO A 536 12.85 1.19 12.17
CA PRO A 536 12.28 2.55 12.13
C PRO A 536 12.21 3.22 13.51
N GLU A 537 12.44 2.49 14.60
CA GLU A 537 12.44 3.01 15.98
C GLU A 537 13.83 3.49 16.44
N THR A 538 14.90 3.17 15.70
CA THR A 538 16.27 3.58 16.05
C THR A 538 16.77 4.70 15.14
N GLU A 539 17.64 5.57 15.65
CA GLU A 539 18.19 6.68 14.84
C GLU A 539 19.03 6.16 13.66
N GLU A 540 19.79 5.09 13.88
CA GLU A 540 20.61 4.43 12.86
C GLU A 540 19.75 3.75 11.79
N GLY A 541 18.71 3.02 12.20
CA GLY A 541 17.77 2.39 11.28
C GLY A 541 17.00 3.43 10.46
N VAL A 542 16.54 4.52 11.08
CA VAL A 542 15.92 5.64 10.34
C VAL A 542 16.88 6.24 9.32
N LYS A 543 18.16 6.47 9.66
CA LYS A 543 19.16 6.97 8.70
C LYS A 543 19.36 6.00 7.54
N PHE A 544 19.45 4.71 7.82
CA PHE A 544 19.59 3.66 6.81
C PHE A 544 18.37 3.61 5.88
N LEU A 545 17.16 3.49 6.44
CA LEU A 545 15.92 3.44 5.68
C LEU A 545 15.73 4.71 4.83
N THR A 546 16.07 5.88 5.37
CA THR A 546 16.00 7.16 4.65
C THR A 546 16.97 7.20 3.46
N SER A 547 18.19 6.64 3.60
CA SER A 547 19.16 6.58 2.50
C SER A 547 18.76 5.62 1.39
N ARG A 548 17.85 4.68 1.68
CA ARG A 548 17.25 3.74 0.73
C ARG A 548 15.85 4.16 0.25
N SER A 549 15.32 5.32 0.69
CA SER A 549 13.97 5.77 0.34
C SER A 549 13.95 6.69 -0.88
N PRO A 550 13.24 6.36 -1.98
CA PRO A 550 13.11 7.21 -3.15
C PRO A 550 12.64 8.64 -2.85
N LEU A 551 11.75 8.81 -1.87
CA LEU A 551 11.25 10.13 -1.45
C LEU A 551 12.39 11.12 -1.11
N THR A 552 13.49 10.64 -0.52
CA THR A 552 14.66 11.45 -0.16
C THR A 552 15.37 12.04 -1.38
N PHE A 553 15.24 11.38 -2.53
CA PHE A 553 15.96 11.67 -3.77
C PHE A 553 15.02 12.05 -4.92
N ALA A 554 13.76 12.39 -4.62
CA ALA A 554 12.73 12.72 -5.61
C ALA A 554 13.16 13.85 -6.57
N ASP A 555 14.09 14.72 -6.18
CA ASP A 555 14.61 15.84 -6.99
C ASP A 555 15.41 15.37 -8.20
N ASN A 556 15.89 14.13 -8.16
CA ASN A 556 16.61 13.53 -9.25
C ASN A 556 15.66 13.07 -10.37
N ILE A 557 14.36 12.95 -10.10
CA ILE A 557 13.37 12.53 -11.09
C ILE A 557 13.29 13.61 -12.17
N ASN A 558 13.77 13.25 -13.36
CA ASN A 558 13.74 14.08 -14.56
C ASN A 558 13.05 13.40 -15.75
N LYS A 559 12.41 12.25 -15.49
CA LYS A 559 11.70 11.43 -16.48
C LYS A 559 10.19 11.41 -16.19
N PRO A 560 9.34 11.21 -17.20
CA PRO A 560 7.91 11.03 -16.99
C PRO A 560 7.62 9.87 -16.03
N LEU A 561 6.74 10.13 -15.05
CA LEU A 561 6.29 9.15 -14.06
C LEU A 561 4.75 9.13 -14.00
N LEU A 562 4.18 7.93 -14.09
CA LEU A 562 2.78 7.63 -13.80
C LEU A 562 2.70 6.83 -12.51
N ILE A 563 1.92 7.31 -11.54
CA ILE A 563 1.64 6.63 -10.28
C ILE A 563 0.16 6.25 -10.25
N CYS A 564 -0.13 4.99 -9.95
CA CYS A 564 -1.48 4.44 -9.83
C CYS A 564 -1.64 3.78 -8.45
N GLN A 565 -2.62 4.22 -7.67
CA GLN A 565 -2.82 3.80 -6.28
C GLN A 565 -4.27 3.36 -6.03
N GLY A 566 -4.48 2.31 -5.23
CA GLY A 566 -5.80 2.00 -4.67
C GLY A 566 -6.08 2.78 -3.39
N GLN A 567 -7.28 3.34 -3.27
CA GLN A 567 -7.71 4.13 -2.11
C GLN A 567 -7.72 3.32 -0.81
N ASN A 568 -8.05 2.04 -0.87
CA ASN A 568 -8.25 1.17 0.29
C ASN A 568 -7.06 0.25 0.57
N ASP A 569 -5.90 0.51 -0.03
CA ASP A 569 -4.70 -0.32 0.13
C ASP A 569 -4.24 -0.38 1.60
N PRO A 570 -4.31 -1.56 2.24
CA PRO A 570 -3.90 -1.71 3.63
C PRO A 570 -2.38 -1.89 3.77
N ARG A 571 -1.68 -2.34 2.71
CA ARG A 571 -0.28 -2.75 2.73
C ARG A 571 0.64 -1.57 2.45
N VAL A 572 0.45 -0.91 1.31
CA VAL A 572 1.15 0.31 0.91
C VAL A 572 0.11 1.42 0.88
N LYS A 573 -0.07 2.06 2.04
CA LYS A 573 -1.14 3.06 2.20
C LYS A 573 -0.99 4.17 1.18
N ARG A 574 -2.12 4.71 0.71
CA ARG A 574 -2.20 5.88 -0.17
C ARG A 574 -1.26 7.04 0.22
N ALA A 575 -1.01 7.22 1.51
CA ALA A 575 -0.06 8.21 2.02
C ALA A 575 1.35 8.12 1.39
N GLU A 576 1.78 6.92 0.96
CA GLU A 576 3.05 6.70 0.27
C GLU A 576 3.09 7.35 -1.12
N SER A 577 2.02 7.24 -1.91
CA SER A 577 1.91 7.95 -3.19
C SER A 577 1.65 9.45 -2.98
N ASP A 578 0.79 9.82 -2.03
CA ASP A 578 0.44 11.21 -1.76
C ASP A 578 1.69 12.04 -1.37
N GLN A 579 2.59 11.50 -0.54
CA GLN A 579 3.77 12.25 -0.08
C GLN A 579 4.78 12.53 -1.21
N ILE A 580 5.03 11.56 -2.10
CA ILE A 580 5.98 11.76 -3.21
C ILE A 580 5.38 12.69 -4.28
N VAL A 581 4.10 12.54 -4.59
CA VAL A 581 3.40 13.43 -5.55
C VAL A 581 3.39 14.87 -5.03
N SER A 582 3.12 15.06 -3.73
CA SER A 582 3.15 16.38 -3.10
C SER A 582 4.54 17.02 -3.20
N LEU A 583 5.60 16.24 -2.96
CA LEU A 583 6.98 16.70 -3.06
C LEU A 583 7.34 17.09 -4.50
N LEU A 584 7.04 16.23 -5.49
CA LEU A 584 7.28 16.49 -6.90
C LEU A 584 6.52 17.74 -7.38
N THR A 585 5.25 17.87 -6.99
CA THR A 585 4.42 19.03 -7.30
C THR A 585 5.01 20.31 -6.72
N SER A 586 5.43 20.30 -5.46
CA SER A 586 6.06 21.46 -4.80
C SER A 586 7.34 21.93 -5.50
N LYS A 587 7.99 21.04 -6.26
CA LYS A 587 9.21 21.29 -7.03
C LYS A 587 8.95 21.48 -8.52
N SER A 588 7.69 21.52 -8.93
CA SER A 588 7.27 21.63 -10.33
C SER A 588 7.83 20.51 -11.21
N ILE A 589 8.09 19.33 -10.63
CA ILE A 589 8.47 18.13 -11.38
C ILE A 589 7.17 17.44 -11.84
N PRO A 590 6.94 17.27 -13.15
CA PRO A 590 5.70 16.70 -13.65
C PRO A 590 5.51 15.24 -13.23
N VAL A 591 4.35 14.91 -12.66
CA VAL A 591 3.94 13.55 -12.31
C VAL A 591 2.46 13.36 -12.64
N SER A 592 2.08 12.19 -13.14
CA SER A 592 0.68 11.81 -13.32
C SER A 592 0.26 10.92 -12.17
N TYR A 593 -0.83 11.24 -11.49
CA TYR A 593 -1.29 10.48 -10.33
C TYR A 593 -2.77 10.12 -10.45
N VAL A 594 -3.04 8.81 -10.47
CA VAL A 594 -4.38 8.22 -10.61
C VAL A 594 -4.69 7.40 -9.36
N LEU A 595 -5.83 7.70 -8.74
CA LEU A 595 -6.32 7.04 -7.56
C LEU A 595 -7.57 6.23 -7.92
N PHE A 596 -7.55 4.91 -7.77
CA PHE A 596 -8.71 4.05 -7.93
C PHE A 596 -9.49 3.99 -6.61
N ASN A 597 -10.70 4.55 -6.61
CA ASN A 597 -11.41 4.90 -5.36
C ASN A 597 -12.01 3.67 -4.65
N ASP A 598 -12.15 2.54 -5.34
CA ASP A 598 -12.76 1.30 -4.85
C ASP A 598 -11.86 0.07 -5.04
N GLU A 599 -10.55 0.31 -5.05
CA GLU A 599 -9.51 -0.70 -5.12
C GLU A 599 -8.54 -0.57 -3.95
N GLY A 600 -7.82 -1.66 -3.68
CA GLY A 600 -6.81 -1.78 -2.62
C GLY A 600 -5.42 -1.96 -3.21
N HIS A 601 -4.70 -3.00 -2.76
CA HIS A 601 -3.33 -3.32 -3.21
C HIS A 601 -3.27 -3.95 -4.62
N GLY A 602 -4.01 -3.39 -5.59
CA GLY A 602 -4.14 -3.88 -6.96
C GLY A 602 -5.52 -3.61 -7.55
N PHE A 603 -5.68 -3.80 -8.87
CA PHE A 603 -6.91 -3.47 -9.60
C PHE A 603 -7.67 -4.73 -10.02
N VAL A 604 -8.61 -5.15 -9.18
CA VAL A 604 -9.35 -6.41 -9.36
C VAL A 604 -10.52 -6.24 -10.32
N ARG A 605 -11.23 -5.11 -10.26
CA ARG A 605 -12.40 -4.87 -11.12
C ARG A 605 -11.92 -4.70 -12.57
N PRO A 606 -12.50 -5.44 -13.54
CA PRO A 606 -12.07 -5.36 -14.94
C PRO A 606 -12.09 -3.94 -15.51
N GLN A 607 -13.09 -3.14 -15.14
CA GLN A 607 -13.22 -1.76 -15.61
C GLN A 607 -12.01 -0.91 -15.16
N ASN A 608 -11.65 -0.99 -13.88
CA ASN A 608 -10.49 -0.29 -13.33
C ASN A 608 -9.18 -0.80 -13.94
N ARG A 609 -9.03 -2.12 -14.08
CA ARG A 609 -7.84 -2.74 -14.67
C ARG A 609 -7.65 -2.33 -16.13
N ILE A 610 -8.71 -2.37 -16.95
CA ILE A 610 -8.67 -1.95 -18.36
C ILE A 610 -8.36 -0.44 -18.47
N SER A 611 -8.98 0.39 -17.62
CA SER A 611 -8.68 1.82 -17.54
C SER A 611 -7.21 2.10 -17.23
N PHE A 612 -6.65 1.39 -16.25
CA PHE A 612 -5.23 1.48 -15.90
C PHE A 612 -4.35 1.16 -17.11
N TYR A 613 -4.57 0.03 -17.78
CA TYR A 613 -3.77 -0.35 -18.94
C TYR A 613 -3.94 0.62 -20.12
N ALA A 614 -5.12 1.19 -20.34
CA ALA A 614 -5.33 2.22 -21.36
C ALA A 614 -4.49 3.48 -21.11
N MET A 615 -4.39 3.91 -19.84
CA MET A 615 -3.53 5.04 -19.46
C MET A 615 -2.04 4.68 -19.61
N THR A 616 -1.63 3.52 -19.11
CA THR A 616 -0.26 3.02 -19.20
C THR A 616 0.21 2.91 -20.65
N GLU A 617 -0.60 2.31 -21.53
CA GLU A 617 -0.30 2.15 -22.96
C GLU A 617 -0.03 3.49 -23.64
N LYS A 618 -0.95 4.45 -23.44
CA LYS A 618 -0.85 5.76 -24.06
C LYS A 618 0.31 6.56 -23.47
N PHE A 619 0.56 6.43 -22.17
CA PHE A 619 1.67 7.06 -21.47
C PHE A 619 3.03 6.57 -21.99
N LEU A 620 3.22 5.26 -22.11
CA LEU A 620 4.43 4.66 -22.66
C LEU A 620 4.61 5.00 -24.15
N SER A 621 3.54 4.92 -24.95
CA SER A 621 3.62 5.18 -26.40
C SER A 621 4.10 6.59 -26.73
N LYS A 622 3.78 7.58 -25.89
CA LYS A 622 4.23 8.97 -26.05
C LYS A 622 5.74 9.13 -25.89
N VAL A 623 6.38 8.29 -25.09
CA VAL A 623 7.82 8.37 -24.79
C VAL A 623 8.62 7.40 -25.64
N LEU A 624 8.16 6.15 -25.75
CA LEU A 624 8.89 5.06 -26.39
C LEU A 624 8.48 4.83 -27.85
N GLY A 625 7.38 5.44 -28.30
CA GLY A 625 6.69 5.03 -29.53
C GLY A 625 5.97 3.69 -29.34
N GLY A 626 5.72 2.97 -30.43
CA GLY A 626 4.99 1.71 -30.40
C GLY A 626 3.52 1.85 -30.80
N LYS A 627 2.87 0.70 -31.03
CA LYS A 627 1.45 0.66 -31.35
C LYS A 627 0.64 0.86 -30.06
N TYR A 628 -0.57 1.41 -30.19
CA TYR A 628 -1.53 1.41 -29.09
C TYR A 628 -2.95 1.28 -29.62
N GLU A 629 -3.84 0.71 -28.81
CA GLU A 629 -5.28 0.76 -29.04
C GLU A 629 -5.81 2.14 -28.61
N GLU A 630 -6.58 2.82 -29.46
CA GLU A 630 -7.15 4.12 -29.11
C GLU A 630 -8.02 4.02 -27.86
N VAL A 631 -7.96 5.05 -27.01
CA VAL A 631 -8.76 5.10 -25.79
C VAL A 631 -10.19 5.46 -26.17
N SER A 632 -11.13 4.55 -25.92
CA SER A 632 -12.54 4.73 -26.26
C SER A 632 -13.41 4.56 -25.02
N ASN A 633 -14.01 3.39 -24.85
CA ASN A 633 -14.90 3.05 -23.74
C ASN A 633 -14.14 2.45 -22.55
N ASP A 634 -12.81 2.48 -22.54
CA ASP A 634 -11.96 1.87 -21.51
C ASP A 634 -12.21 2.41 -20.08
N PHE A 635 -12.78 3.61 -19.98
CA PHE A 635 -13.12 4.28 -18.72
C PHE A 635 -14.58 4.07 -18.30
N GLU A 636 -15.40 3.40 -19.10
CA GLU A 636 -16.80 3.13 -18.75
C GLU A 636 -16.89 2.19 -17.53
N GLY A 637 -17.59 2.63 -16.48
CA GLY A 637 -17.79 1.88 -15.25
C GLY A 637 -16.58 1.79 -14.32
N ALA A 638 -15.45 2.41 -14.68
CA ALA A 638 -14.27 2.53 -13.83
C ALA A 638 -14.47 3.65 -12.79
N ASN A 639 -13.86 3.48 -11.62
CA ASN A 639 -13.99 4.39 -10.50
C ASN A 639 -12.60 4.87 -10.06
N PHE A 640 -12.14 5.96 -10.68
CA PHE A 640 -10.86 6.57 -10.36
C PHE A 640 -10.94 8.09 -10.38
N THR A 641 -9.97 8.72 -9.71
CA THR A 641 -9.76 10.16 -9.66
C THR A 641 -8.34 10.48 -10.13
N ILE A 642 -8.20 11.46 -11.03
CA ILE A 642 -6.88 11.96 -11.44
C ILE A 642 -6.52 13.12 -10.52
N LEU A 643 -5.58 12.89 -9.61
CA LEU A 643 -5.18 13.85 -8.57
C LEU A 643 -4.05 14.79 -9.01
N ASN A 644 -3.24 14.38 -10.00
CA ASN A 644 -2.20 15.23 -10.59
C ASN A 644 -1.96 14.85 -12.07
N GLY A 645 -1.38 15.78 -12.84
CA GLY A 645 -1.05 15.54 -14.25
C GLY A 645 -2.26 15.61 -15.19
N SER A 646 -3.36 16.25 -14.76
CA SER A 646 -4.62 16.24 -15.48
C SER A 646 -4.50 16.74 -16.92
N ARG A 647 -3.66 17.73 -17.28
CA ARG A 647 -3.47 18.13 -18.70
C ARG A 647 -2.82 17.04 -19.58
N SER A 648 -1.98 16.19 -19.03
CA SER A 648 -1.34 15.07 -19.75
C SER A 648 -2.30 13.89 -19.94
N ILE A 649 -3.20 13.68 -18.98
CA ILE A 649 -4.18 12.58 -18.98
C ILE A 649 -5.54 13.00 -19.63
N LYS A 650 -5.96 14.25 -19.49
CA LYS A 650 -7.19 14.85 -20.09
C LYS A 650 -7.19 14.78 -21.61
N LYS A 651 -6.03 14.76 -22.25
CA LYS A 651 -5.90 14.57 -23.72
C LYS A 651 -6.18 13.12 -24.16
N PHE A 652 -6.45 12.20 -23.24
CA PHE A 652 -6.70 10.81 -23.58
C PHE A 652 -8.12 10.52 -24.07
N SER A 653 -9.12 11.35 -23.72
CA SER A 653 -10.48 11.26 -24.28
C SER A 653 -11.27 12.56 -24.04
N ASN A 654 -11.99 13.03 -25.08
CA ASN A 654 -12.88 14.22 -25.02
C ASN A 654 -14.21 13.94 -24.28
N LYS A 655 -14.43 12.74 -23.74
CA LYS A 655 -15.70 12.29 -23.12
C LYS A 655 -15.66 12.13 -21.61
N ILE A 656 -14.51 12.37 -20.96
CA ILE A 656 -14.42 12.26 -19.49
C ILE A 656 -14.97 13.55 -18.89
N ILE A 657 -16.12 13.46 -18.21
CA ILE A 657 -16.66 14.54 -17.38
C ILE A 657 -15.83 14.57 -16.09
N PHE A 658 -15.03 15.62 -15.93
CA PHE A 658 -14.29 15.87 -14.69
C PHE A 658 -15.15 16.71 -13.75
N ASN A 659 -15.27 16.31 -12.49
CA ASN A 659 -15.69 17.23 -11.43
C ASN A 659 -14.51 18.15 -11.14
N GLU A 660 -14.46 19.31 -11.79
CA GLU A 660 -13.49 20.36 -11.49
C GLU A 660 -13.96 21.16 -10.26
N SER A 661 -13.17 21.14 -9.19
CA SER A 661 -13.16 22.24 -8.23
C SER A 661 -12.42 23.40 -8.87
N ASN A 662 -13.16 24.47 -9.23
CA ASN A 662 -12.64 25.70 -9.80
C ASN A 662 -11.47 26.27 -8.98
N ASN A 663 -10.28 26.31 -9.57
CA ASN A 663 -9.25 27.31 -9.29
C ASN A 663 -8.20 27.28 -10.40
N ASP A 664 -8.58 27.81 -11.57
CA ASP A 664 -7.66 28.29 -12.59
C ASP A 664 -8.39 29.42 -13.34
N THR A 665 -8.46 30.60 -12.73
CA THR A 665 -8.77 31.84 -13.46
C THR A 665 -7.64 32.81 -13.22
N ASN A 666 -6.81 33.00 -14.24
CA ASN A 666 -6.19 34.27 -14.61
C ASN A 666 -5.44 34.04 -15.93
N ASP A 667 -6.16 34.26 -17.03
CA ASP A 667 -5.62 34.95 -18.21
C ASP A 667 -6.77 35.18 -19.18
N THR A 668 -7.57 36.22 -18.92
CA THR A 668 -8.34 36.89 -19.96
C THR A 668 -8.25 38.39 -19.77
N ASN A 669 -7.44 39.03 -20.60
CA ASN A 669 -7.70 40.40 -21.02
C ASN A 669 -7.83 40.39 -22.55
N ASN A 670 -9.10 40.46 -22.97
CA ASN A 670 -9.64 41.14 -24.14
C ASN A 670 -8.72 41.36 -25.36
N ILE A 671 -9.16 40.89 -26.52
CA ILE A 671 -9.95 41.73 -27.45
C ILE A 671 -10.74 40.84 -28.41
N ASN A 672 -11.94 41.33 -28.69
CA ASN A 672 -13.04 40.75 -29.42
C ASN A 672 -12.88 40.84 -30.96
N TYR A 673 -13.50 39.86 -31.61
CA TYR A 673 -14.33 39.94 -32.82
C TYR A 673 -13.74 39.92 -34.25
N ILE A 674 -14.27 38.93 -34.99
CA ILE A 674 -14.77 38.91 -36.38
C ILE A 674 -13.98 38.07 -37.40
N ASN A 675 -14.68 37.01 -37.86
CA ASN A 675 -14.47 36.29 -39.11
C ASN A 675 -14.47 37.24 -40.32
N HIS A 676 -13.47 37.12 -41.19
CA HIS A 676 -13.71 37.17 -42.64
C HIS A 676 -12.60 36.44 -43.41
N ASN A 677 -13.03 35.61 -44.36
CA ASN A 677 -12.24 35.04 -45.44
C ASN A 677 -11.39 36.11 -46.14
N ASN A 678 -10.16 35.75 -46.54
CA ASN A 678 -9.75 35.84 -47.94
C ASN A 678 -8.35 35.23 -48.17
N ASP A 679 -8.26 34.59 -49.33
CA ASP A 679 -7.05 34.16 -50.01
C ASP A 679 -5.97 35.25 -50.09
N ASN A 680 -4.69 34.90 -49.94
CA ASN A 680 -3.72 35.13 -51.01
C ASN A 680 -2.33 34.51 -50.76
N LYS A 681 -1.80 34.03 -51.89
CA LYS A 681 -0.50 33.47 -52.23
C LYS A 681 0.71 34.40 -52.01
N ASN A 682 1.90 33.75 -52.02
CA ASN A 682 3.24 34.24 -52.42
C ASN A 682 3.92 35.20 -51.42
N ASN A 683 5.25 35.29 -51.26
CA ASN A 683 6.44 34.57 -51.71
C ASN A 683 7.63 35.14 -50.89
N ASP A 684 8.72 34.36 -50.84
CA ASP A 684 10.14 34.75 -50.94
C ASP A 684 10.93 35.45 -49.80
N ASP A 685 12.15 34.88 -49.67
CA ASP A 685 13.47 35.43 -49.34
C ASP A 685 13.80 35.81 -47.88
N LYS A 686 14.73 35.10 -47.22
CA LYS A 686 16.20 34.96 -47.36
C LYS A 686 17.00 36.12 -46.76
N ASN A 687 18.17 35.72 -46.22
CA ASN A 687 19.35 36.50 -45.85
C ASN A 687 19.29 37.17 -44.46
N ASN A 688 20.34 37.22 -43.65
CA ASN A 688 21.66 36.58 -43.63
C ASN A 688 22.37 37.08 -42.36
N ASN A 689 23.42 36.34 -41.96
CA ASN A 689 24.66 36.87 -41.37
C ASN A 689 24.61 37.39 -39.92
N ASP A 690 25.64 37.24 -39.08
CA ASP A 690 26.96 36.61 -39.18
C ASP A 690 27.63 36.80 -37.80
N ASP A 691 28.51 35.85 -37.45
CA ASP A 691 29.86 36.08 -36.89
C ASP A 691 30.06 36.70 -35.48
N ASN A 692 31.12 36.38 -34.72
CA ASN A 692 32.22 35.41 -34.84
C ASN A 692 33.10 35.51 -33.57
N ASN A 693 33.86 34.43 -33.28
CA ASN A 693 35.29 34.40 -32.89
C ASN A 693 35.72 34.94 -31.51
N ASN A 694 36.82 34.51 -30.86
CA ASN A 694 37.93 33.54 -31.05
C ASN A 694 38.75 33.57 -29.72
N ASP A 695 39.23 32.46 -29.14
CA ASP A 695 40.49 31.71 -29.36
C ASP A 695 41.66 32.07 -28.39
N ASP A 696 42.41 30.99 -28.05
CA ASP A 696 43.88 30.90 -27.87
C ASP A 696 44.58 31.46 -26.61
N ASN A 697 45.71 30.94 -26.08
CA ASN A 697 46.47 29.67 -26.15
C ASN A 697 47.69 29.78 -25.16
N ASN A 698 48.23 28.62 -24.75
CA ASN A 698 49.66 28.28 -24.46
C ASN A 698 50.46 28.58 -23.15
N ASN A 699 50.98 27.47 -22.59
CA ASN A 699 52.37 27.06 -22.21
C ASN A 699 53.06 27.38 -20.86
N ASP A 700 53.41 26.25 -20.18
CA ASP A 700 54.68 25.72 -19.63
C ASP A 700 55.49 26.35 -18.46
N ASP A 701 55.67 25.49 -17.44
CA ASP A 701 56.84 25.13 -16.58
C ASP A 701 57.77 26.18 -15.90
N GLU A 702 57.80 26.17 -14.55
CA GLU A 702 58.91 25.64 -13.71
C GLU A 702 58.90 26.14 -12.23
N ASN A 703 59.19 25.19 -11.32
CA ASN A 703 59.94 25.29 -10.04
C ASN A 703 59.45 26.12 -8.82
N ASN A 704 58.86 25.37 -7.89
CA ASN A 704 59.28 25.12 -6.49
C ASN A 704 59.66 26.24 -5.48
N ASN A 705 59.02 26.07 -4.31
CA ASN A 705 59.42 26.48 -2.95
C ASN A 705 59.28 27.96 -2.55
N LYS A 706 58.11 28.29 -1.97
CA LYS A 706 58.07 28.93 -0.65
C LYS A 706 56.77 28.64 0.11
N ASN A 707 57.00 28.30 1.36
CA ASN A 707 56.10 27.66 2.32
C ASN A 707 55.16 28.64 3.03
N ASN A 708 53.96 28.12 3.35
CA ASN A 708 53.30 28.17 4.66
C ASN A 708 52.46 29.37 5.16
N ASP A 709 52.19 30.44 4.42
CA ASP A 709 51.29 31.51 4.92
C ASP A 709 49.88 31.56 4.31
N THR A 710 49.59 30.81 3.24
CA THR A 710 48.27 30.80 2.59
C THR A 710 47.29 29.77 3.19
N LYS A 711 47.77 28.68 3.79
CA LYS A 711 46.90 27.60 4.34
C LYS A 711 46.11 27.96 5.61
N LYS A 712 46.40 29.08 6.28
CA LYS A 712 45.61 29.57 7.44
C LYS A 712 44.52 30.57 7.06
N LYS A 713 44.61 31.26 5.92
CA LYS A 713 43.55 32.17 5.45
C LYS A 713 42.43 31.42 4.72
N ASP A 714 42.77 30.39 3.95
CA ASP A 714 41.75 29.61 3.20
C ASP A 714 40.87 28.74 4.12
N LYS A 715 41.44 28.17 5.19
CA LYS A 715 40.65 27.42 6.20
C LYS A 715 39.66 28.30 6.98
N LYS A 716 39.96 29.60 7.19
CA LYS A 716 39.03 30.53 7.86
C LYS A 716 37.89 30.96 6.93
N ASN A 717 38.18 31.14 5.64
CA ASN A 717 37.17 31.46 4.63
C ASN A 717 36.24 30.27 4.33
N ASP A 718 36.75 29.04 4.31
CA ASP A 718 35.93 27.83 4.14
C ASP A 718 35.02 27.52 5.32
N ILE A 719 35.46 27.81 6.56
CA ILE A 719 34.62 27.65 7.75
C ILE A 719 33.51 28.71 7.78
N ASN A 720 33.81 29.95 7.42
CA ASN A 720 32.79 31.01 7.30
C ASN A 720 31.81 30.75 6.15
N ASN A 721 32.27 30.24 5.00
CA ASN A 721 31.39 29.86 3.89
C ASN A 721 30.52 28.64 4.21
N LYS A 722 31.03 27.63 4.93
CA LYS A 722 30.23 26.49 5.41
C LYS A 722 29.20 26.90 6.47
N LYS A 723 29.52 27.87 7.32
CA LYS A 723 28.60 28.41 8.34
C LYS A 723 27.47 29.23 7.69
N ASN A 724 27.81 30.11 6.75
CA ASN A 724 26.84 30.87 5.94
C ASN A 724 25.95 29.97 5.06
N LYS A 725 26.49 28.84 4.54
CA LYS A 725 25.72 27.86 3.76
C LYS A 725 24.74 27.05 4.64
N LYS A 726 25.14 26.69 5.87
CA LYS A 726 24.25 26.05 6.87
C LYS A 726 23.13 27.00 7.35
N GLU A 727 23.44 28.29 7.53
CA GLU A 727 22.44 29.31 7.88
C GLU A 727 21.44 29.56 6.73
N ARG A 728 21.90 29.62 5.47
CA ARG A 728 21.02 29.71 4.28
C ARG A 728 20.12 28.48 4.09
N ILE A 729 20.61 27.27 4.40
CA ILE A 729 19.81 26.04 4.35
C ILE A 729 18.78 26.00 5.50
N GLN A 730 19.10 26.53 6.68
CA GLN A 730 18.14 26.67 7.77
C GLN A 730 17.08 27.74 7.50
N GLN A 731 17.44 28.87 6.89
CA GLN A 731 16.47 29.89 6.45
C GLN A 731 15.52 29.35 5.38
N LYS A 732 16.01 28.57 4.39
CA LYS A 732 15.15 27.89 3.40
C LYS A 732 14.19 26.87 4.03
N LYS A 733 14.60 26.16 5.11
CA LYS A 733 13.70 25.26 5.85
C LYS A 733 12.63 26.00 6.65
N LEU A 734 12.93 27.18 7.22
CA LEU A 734 11.90 28.03 7.85
C LEU A 734 10.93 28.60 6.81
N PHE A 735 11.42 28.94 5.61
CA PHE A 735 10.58 29.41 4.51
C PHE A 735 9.61 28.32 4.01
N ASN A 736 10.00 27.03 4.07
CA ASN A 736 9.11 25.91 3.75
C ASN A 736 8.02 25.64 4.79
N ILE A 737 8.21 26.03 6.06
CA ILE A 737 7.11 26.01 7.06
C ILE A 737 6.05 27.06 6.68
N LYS A 738 6.46 28.15 6.02
CA LYS A 738 5.57 29.23 5.57
C LYS A 738 4.59 28.76 4.49
N ASN A 739 5.03 27.89 3.58
CA ASN A 739 4.24 27.49 2.40
C ASN A 739 3.53 26.13 2.52
N SER A 740 3.89 25.25 3.48
CA SER A 740 3.31 23.90 3.55
C SER A 740 1.96 23.80 4.29
N PHE A 741 1.40 24.91 4.76
CA PHE A 741 0.17 24.92 5.58
C PHE A 741 -0.95 25.81 5.04
N ASP A 742 -0.75 26.41 3.86
CA ASP A 742 -1.79 27.20 3.17
C ASP A 742 -2.97 26.35 2.66
N ASP A 743 -2.84 25.01 2.64
CA ASP A 743 -3.89 24.07 2.21
C ASP A 743 -4.95 23.73 3.29
N PHE A 744 -4.90 24.33 4.50
CA PHE A 744 -5.93 24.11 5.55
C PHE A 744 -6.73 25.38 5.87
N TYR A 745 -7.42 25.91 4.85
CA TYR A 745 -8.08 27.23 4.88
C TYR A 745 -8.90 27.50 6.16
N ILE A 746 -9.78 26.59 6.62
CA ILE A 746 -10.68 26.86 7.77
C ILE A 746 -10.01 26.76 9.16
N LYS A 747 -9.02 25.88 9.33
CA LYS A 747 -8.34 25.71 10.63
C LYS A 747 -7.46 26.90 10.97
N GLN A 748 -6.99 27.64 9.96
CA GLN A 748 -6.22 28.86 10.14
C GLN A 748 -7.06 30.03 10.70
N TYR A 749 -8.37 30.08 10.48
CA TYR A 749 -9.21 31.19 10.95
C TYR A 749 -9.25 31.28 12.47
N VAL A 750 -9.41 30.15 13.14
CA VAL A 750 -9.39 30.09 14.62
C VAL A 750 -8.04 30.54 15.18
N THR A 751 -6.92 30.18 14.53
CA THR A 751 -5.58 30.61 14.97
C THR A 751 -5.27 32.06 14.59
N LYS A 752 -5.77 32.55 13.44
CA LYS A 752 -5.73 33.98 13.07
C LYS A 752 -6.53 34.84 14.06
N ALA A 753 -7.61 34.31 14.62
CA ALA A 753 -8.46 35.01 15.60
C ALA A 753 -7.75 35.28 16.93
N LEU A 754 -6.73 34.48 17.28
CA LEU A 754 -5.92 34.69 18.48
C LEU A 754 -5.02 35.92 18.37
N ASP A 755 -4.68 36.35 17.15
CA ASP A 755 -3.83 37.50 16.88
C ASP A 755 -2.49 37.42 17.62
N ILE A 756 -1.76 36.34 17.33
CA ILE A 756 -0.54 35.92 18.04
C ILE A 756 0.62 36.81 17.64
N GLN A 757 1.30 37.36 18.65
CA GLN A 757 2.53 38.14 18.51
C GLN A 757 3.76 37.28 18.82
N PRO A 758 4.94 37.57 18.25
CA PRO A 758 6.14 36.73 18.39
C PRO A 758 6.62 36.46 19.83
N ASN A 759 6.23 37.32 20.79
CA ASN A 759 6.62 37.23 22.20
C ASN A 759 5.51 36.67 23.11
N ASP A 760 4.37 36.27 22.55
CA ASP A 760 3.25 35.76 23.33
C ASP A 760 3.59 34.41 23.97
N ILE A 761 3.14 34.23 25.21
CA ILE A 761 3.02 32.91 25.83
C ILE A 761 1.62 32.39 25.51
N VAL A 762 1.54 31.42 24.60
CA VAL A 762 0.31 30.88 24.04
C VAL A 762 0.02 29.50 24.62
N LEU A 763 -1.21 29.29 25.12
CA LEU A 763 -1.69 27.97 25.52
C LEU A 763 -2.66 27.41 24.49
N ASP A 764 -2.35 26.25 23.92
CA ASP A 764 -3.32 25.38 23.28
C ASP A 764 -3.86 24.38 24.32
N LEU A 765 -5.02 24.70 24.90
CA LEU A 765 -5.53 24.02 26.08
C LEU A 765 -6.09 22.62 25.78
N CYS A 766 -6.50 22.39 24.54
CA CYS A 766 -7.09 21.13 24.06
C CYS A 766 -6.37 20.72 22.76
N ALA A 767 -5.04 20.59 22.85
CA ALA A 767 -4.14 20.39 21.73
C ALA A 767 -4.31 18.99 21.10
N ALA A 768 -5.37 18.79 20.31
CA ALA A 768 -5.50 17.59 19.52
C ALA A 768 -4.36 17.49 18.49
N PRO A 769 -3.96 16.28 18.05
CA PRO A 769 -2.84 16.06 17.11
C PRO A 769 -3.11 16.54 15.66
N GLY A 770 -3.79 17.66 15.49
CA GLY A 770 -4.05 18.34 14.21
C GLY A 770 -3.15 19.57 13.99
N GLY A 771 -3.42 20.31 12.92
CA GLY A 771 -2.57 21.43 12.49
C GLY A 771 -2.66 22.74 13.31
N LYS A 772 -3.51 22.84 14.33
CA LYS A 772 -3.73 24.13 15.06
C LYS A 772 -2.53 24.53 15.91
N SER A 773 -1.93 23.59 16.65
CA SER A 773 -0.71 23.86 17.43
C SER A 773 0.48 24.23 16.53
N LEU A 774 0.56 23.63 15.33
CA LEU A 774 1.57 23.99 14.33
C LEU A 774 1.33 25.39 13.74
N ALA A 775 0.08 25.75 13.45
CA ALA A 775 -0.27 27.09 12.97
C ALA A 775 0.05 28.17 14.04
N ILE A 776 -0.22 27.91 15.32
CA ILE A 776 0.20 28.79 16.42
C ILE A 776 1.73 28.98 16.40
N LEU A 777 2.49 27.90 16.25
CA LEU A 777 3.94 27.96 16.18
C LEU A 777 4.45 28.74 14.97
N GLN A 778 3.81 28.58 13.82
CA GLN A 778 4.15 29.34 12.62
C GLN A 778 4.05 30.86 12.87
N HIS A 779 3.02 31.32 13.58
CA HIS A 779 2.89 32.72 13.96
C HIS A 779 3.96 33.17 14.97
N LEU A 780 4.28 32.36 15.98
CA LEU A 780 5.35 32.64 16.94
C LEU A 780 6.75 32.68 16.28
N LEU A 781 6.96 31.90 15.22
CA LEU A 781 8.24 31.77 14.52
C LEU A 781 8.44 32.78 13.37
N ASN A 782 7.39 33.52 12.98
CA ASN A 782 7.34 34.18 11.67
C ASN A 782 8.27 35.41 11.49
N ASN A 783 8.98 35.88 12.53
CA ASN A 783 9.66 37.19 12.49
C ASN A 783 11.08 37.30 13.08
N ASN A 784 11.90 36.24 13.16
CA ASN A 784 13.29 36.40 13.66
C ASN A 784 14.37 35.83 12.72
N GLU A 785 14.86 36.70 11.83
CA GLU A 785 16.18 36.58 11.19
C GLU A 785 17.34 37.05 12.10
N GLN A 786 17.10 37.39 13.37
CA GLN A 786 18.18 37.70 14.32
C GLN A 786 18.11 36.82 15.56
N ILE A 787 18.64 35.60 15.46
CA ILE A 787 18.88 34.73 16.62
C ILE A 787 20.29 35.03 17.14
N ASN A 788 20.41 36.01 18.05
CA ASN A 788 21.59 36.13 18.91
C ASN A 788 21.39 35.29 20.19
N ASN A 789 22.48 34.70 20.68
CA ASN A 789 22.56 33.68 21.75
C ASN A 789 22.18 34.14 23.18
N LYS A 790 21.28 35.11 23.35
CA LYS A 790 20.76 35.51 24.69
C LYS A 790 19.25 35.26 24.77
N ASN A 791 18.83 34.54 25.79
CA ASN A 791 17.50 33.94 25.98
C ASN A 791 16.38 34.94 26.39
N GLU A 792 16.46 36.23 26.05
CA GLU A 792 15.43 37.21 26.42
C GLU A 792 14.52 37.53 25.21
N GLY A 793 13.20 37.35 25.37
CA GLY A 793 12.19 37.75 24.38
C GLY A 793 11.80 36.71 23.33
N ARG A 794 11.51 35.45 23.72
CA ARG A 794 10.95 34.44 22.80
C ARG A 794 9.55 34.02 23.25
N GLY A 795 8.56 34.11 22.36
CA GLY A 795 7.24 33.55 22.60
C GLY A 795 7.28 32.02 22.72
N MET A 796 6.30 31.46 23.43
CA MET A 796 6.29 30.05 23.81
C MET A 796 4.90 29.46 23.63
N LEU A 797 4.81 28.29 22.99
CA LEU A 797 3.62 27.46 22.95
C LEU A 797 3.65 26.42 24.07
N ILE A 798 2.56 26.36 24.84
CA ILE A 798 2.24 25.24 25.72
C ILE A 798 1.08 24.48 25.08
N ALA A 799 1.28 23.21 24.75
CA ALA A 799 0.24 22.37 24.14
C ALA A 799 -0.17 21.25 25.10
N ASN A 800 -1.44 21.24 25.47
CA ASN A 800 -2.00 20.35 26.48
C ASN A 800 -2.92 19.29 25.87
N GLU A 801 -2.56 18.02 26.02
CA GLU A 801 -3.37 16.87 25.60
C GLU A 801 -3.36 15.81 26.70
N ILE A 802 -4.52 15.60 27.30
CA ILE A 802 -4.72 14.71 28.45
C ILE A 802 -4.85 13.24 28.03
N ASN A 803 -5.22 12.97 26.77
CA ASN A 803 -5.35 11.61 26.28
C ASN A 803 -3.98 11.09 25.82
N ASN A 804 -3.48 10.01 26.46
CA ASN A 804 -2.16 9.46 26.17
C ASN A 804 -1.92 9.14 24.68
N LYS A 805 -2.89 8.49 24.00
CA LYS A 805 -2.74 8.14 22.59
C LYS A 805 -2.62 9.40 21.71
N ARG A 806 -3.47 10.40 21.95
CA ARG A 806 -3.43 11.68 21.22
C ARG A 806 -2.20 12.51 21.56
N PHE A 807 -1.71 12.46 22.79
CA PHE A 807 -0.49 13.13 23.22
C PHE A 807 0.73 12.60 22.45
N HIS A 808 0.89 11.27 22.34
CA HIS A 808 2.00 10.69 21.60
C HIS A 808 1.93 11.05 20.11
N ARG A 809 0.74 11.09 19.53
CA ARG A 809 0.53 11.55 18.16
C ARG A 809 0.87 13.03 17.99
N LEU A 810 0.49 13.89 18.94
CA LEU A 810 0.83 15.33 18.91
C LEU A 810 2.34 15.54 19.02
N LEU A 811 3.00 14.78 19.90
CA LEU A 811 4.46 14.78 20.05
C LEU A 811 5.15 14.37 18.74
N GLN A 812 4.65 13.34 18.06
CA GLN A 812 5.17 12.90 16.77
C GLN A 812 5.00 14.00 15.70
N VAL A 813 3.80 14.59 15.60
CA VAL A 813 3.53 15.70 14.67
C VAL A 813 4.50 16.87 14.91
N ILE A 814 4.67 17.33 16.16
CA ILE A 814 5.59 18.42 16.45
C ILE A 814 7.04 18.06 16.08
N LYS A 815 7.48 16.83 16.39
CA LYS A 815 8.82 16.34 16.02
C LYS A 815 9.05 16.26 14.51
N SER A 816 8.02 15.91 13.74
CA SER A 816 8.10 15.79 12.29
C SER A 816 8.16 17.13 11.57
N TYR A 817 7.46 18.16 12.08
CA TYR A 817 7.32 19.44 11.38
C TYR A 817 8.19 20.57 11.93
N ILE A 818 8.68 20.48 13.18
CA ILE A 818 9.45 21.55 13.81
C ILE A 818 10.93 21.13 13.97
N PRO A 819 11.92 21.99 13.67
CA PRO A 819 13.32 21.67 13.96
C PRO A 819 13.60 21.48 15.46
N PHE A 820 14.48 20.52 15.80
CA PHE A 820 14.84 20.19 17.19
C PHE A 820 15.30 21.41 18.02
N LYS A 821 15.97 22.39 17.39
CA LYS A 821 16.44 23.62 18.06
C LYS A 821 15.33 24.46 18.70
N TYR A 822 14.07 24.29 18.29
CA TYR A 822 12.91 25.00 18.85
C TYR A 822 12.19 24.20 19.95
N HIS A 823 12.43 22.89 20.04
CA HIS A 823 11.73 22.00 20.97
C HIS A 823 12.04 22.29 22.44
N GLN A 824 13.26 22.71 22.75
CA GLN A 824 13.69 22.92 24.13
C GLN A 824 13.38 24.33 24.68
N TYR A 825 13.02 25.28 23.80
CA TYR A 825 12.94 26.70 24.18
C TYR A 825 11.61 27.39 23.84
N GLN A 826 10.78 26.82 22.95
CA GLN A 826 9.55 27.48 22.48
C GLN A 826 8.32 26.57 22.51
N ILE A 827 8.47 25.28 22.81
CA ILE A 827 7.35 24.33 22.85
C ILE A 827 7.41 23.54 24.15
N LYS A 828 6.30 23.51 24.89
CA LYS A 828 6.12 22.67 26.07
C LYS A 828 4.89 21.78 25.89
N LEU A 829 5.10 20.48 25.85
CA LEU A 829 4.02 19.50 25.83
C LEU A 829 3.69 19.04 27.24
N VAL A 830 2.41 19.07 27.60
CA VAL A 830 1.93 18.77 28.95
C VAL A 830 0.72 17.84 28.91
N LYS A 831 0.62 16.95 29.90
CA LYS A 831 -0.50 16.00 30.10
C LYS A 831 -1.44 16.40 31.24
N ASN A 832 -1.08 17.41 32.03
CA ASN A 832 -1.77 17.84 33.25
C ASN A 832 -2.17 19.32 33.15
N SER A 833 -3.14 19.75 33.98
CA SER A 833 -3.69 21.12 34.02
C SER A 833 -2.58 22.18 34.08
N PRO A 834 -2.22 22.83 32.96
CA PRO A 834 -1.08 23.76 32.93
C PRO A 834 -1.43 25.13 33.51
N MET A 835 -2.54 25.21 34.24
CA MET A 835 -3.20 26.44 34.68
C MET A 835 -2.60 27.04 35.94
N GLU A 836 -1.74 26.30 36.65
CA GLU A 836 -1.17 26.72 37.93
C GLU A 836 0.22 27.36 37.79
N ASN A 837 0.86 27.28 36.62
CA ASN A 837 2.28 27.61 36.46
C ASN A 837 2.59 28.79 35.53
N TYR A 838 1.61 29.31 34.77
CA TYR A 838 1.84 30.41 33.82
C TYR A 838 0.59 31.31 33.71
N CYS A 839 0.80 32.62 33.65
CA CYS A 839 -0.19 33.54 33.11
C CYS A 839 0.04 33.61 31.60
N TYR A 840 -0.97 33.33 30.77
CA TYR A 840 -0.85 33.26 29.31
C TYR A 840 -1.33 34.56 28.65
N ASP A 841 -0.60 35.03 27.64
CA ASP A 841 -0.99 36.19 26.83
C ASP A 841 -2.16 35.83 25.91
N LYS A 842 -2.13 34.61 25.37
CA LYS A 842 -3.14 34.07 24.45
C LYS A 842 -3.52 32.65 24.83
N ILE A 843 -4.79 32.29 24.73
CA ILE A 843 -5.26 30.91 24.96
C ILE A 843 -6.20 30.49 23.84
N LEU A 844 -5.93 29.34 23.24
CA LEU A 844 -6.85 28.62 22.36
C LEU A 844 -7.57 27.52 23.13
N VAL A 845 -8.90 27.49 23.00
CA VAL A 845 -9.76 26.43 23.49
C VAL A 845 -10.51 25.83 22.30
N ASP A 846 -9.88 24.87 21.63
CA ASP A 846 -10.54 23.98 20.64
C ASP A 846 -11.29 22.88 21.38
N ALA A 847 -12.48 23.22 21.87
CA ALA A 847 -13.14 22.43 22.90
C ALA A 847 -13.69 21.12 22.32
N PRO A 848 -13.60 20.00 23.06
CA PRO A 848 -14.31 18.77 22.71
C PRO A 848 -15.80 19.06 22.49
N CYS A 849 -16.31 18.72 21.32
CA CYS A 849 -17.67 19.01 20.87
C CYS A 849 -18.47 17.71 20.68
N SER A 850 -19.79 17.81 20.54
CA SER A 850 -20.65 16.69 20.14
C SER A 850 -20.38 16.16 18.72
N SER A 851 -19.58 16.89 17.95
CA SER A 851 -19.03 16.54 16.63
C SER A 851 -20.07 16.38 15.52
N GLU A 852 -21.00 17.32 15.39
CA GLU A 852 -21.96 17.34 14.27
C GLU A 852 -21.27 17.31 12.90
N ARG A 853 -20.01 17.75 12.80
CA ARG A 853 -19.23 17.58 11.58
C ARG A 853 -19.07 16.11 11.13
N HIS A 854 -18.94 15.17 12.05
CA HIS A 854 -18.86 13.74 11.71
C HIS A 854 -20.23 13.17 11.35
N LEU A 855 -21.33 13.74 11.87
CA LEU A 855 -22.69 13.34 11.49
C LEU A 855 -23.01 13.64 10.03
N ILE A 856 -22.43 14.69 9.47
CA ILE A 856 -22.65 15.08 8.06
C ILE A 856 -22.03 14.05 7.10
N ASN A 857 -20.99 13.34 7.53
CA ASN A 857 -20.21 12.43 6.68
C ASN A 857 -20.37 10.94 7.06
N ASP A 858 -21.10 10.63 8.15
CA ASP A 858 -21.24 9.26 8.65
C ASP A 858 -22.69 8.98 9.12
N GLN A 859 -23.39 8.14 8.35
CA GLN A 859 -24.77 7.71 8.62
C GLN A 859 -24.90 6.90 9.92
N LYS A 860 -23.85 6.21 10.37
CA LYS A 860 -23.85 5.43 11.63
C LYS A 860 -23.81 6.38 12.84
N GLU A 861 -23.02 7.44 12.78
CA GLU A 861 -22.96 8.46 13.84
C GLU A 861 -24.30 9.20 13.99
N LEU A 862 -25.04 9.41 12.88
CA LEU A 862 -26.38 10.01 12.90
C LEU A 862 -27.39 9.17 13.70
N LEU A 863 -27.36 7.83 13.55
CA LEU A 863 -28.25 6.89 14.27
C LEU A 863 -27.95 6.84 15.79
N MET A 864 -26.72 7.15 16.19
CA MET A 864 -26.28 7.12 17.59
C MET A 864 -26.39 8.49 18.30
N TRP A 865 -26.67 9.57 17.56
CA TRP A 865 -26.70 10.91 18.12
C TRP A 865 -27.94 11.16 19.00
N LYS A 866 -27.73 11.79 20.16
CA LYS A 866 -28.79 12.15 21.11
C LYS A 866 -28.64 13.60 21.54
N LYS A 867 -29.76 14.34 21.69
CA LYS A 867 -29.79 15.73 22.19
C LYS A 867 -29.11 15.91 23.55
N SER A 868 -29.07 14.87 24.38
CA SER A 868 -28.35 14.89 25.67
C SER A 868 -26.83 15.04 25.51
N ARG A 869 -26.25 14.66 24.36
CA ARG A 869 -24.83 14.77 24.04
C ARG A 869 -24.37 16.24 24.07
N SER A 870 -25.06 17.13 23.36
CA SER A 870 -24.74 18.58 23.37
C SER A 870 -24.91 19.22 24.75
N ASN A 871 -25.90 18.78 25.54
CA ASN A 871 -26.06 19.24 26.93
C ASN A 871 -24.90 18.81 27.84
N ASN A 872 -24.33 17.62 27.61
CA ASN A 872 -23.19 17.14 28.39
C ASN A 872 -21.89 17.83 27.96
N PHE A 873 -21.68 18.02 26.66
CA PHE A 873 -20.50 18.73 26.14
C PHE A 873 -20.50 20.20 26.53
N SER A 874 -21.63 20.92 26.42
CA SER A 874 -21.72 22.32 26.88
C SER A 874 -21.34 22.52 28.36
N LYS A 875 -21.75 21.59 29.25
CA LYS A 875 -21.31 21.60 30.67
C LYS A 875 -19.80 21.41 30.81
N LYS A 876 -19.20 20.52 30.02
CA LYS A 876 -17.76 20.25 30.02
C LYS A 876 -16.97 21.43 29.44
N GLN A 877 -17.42 21.98 28.32
CA GLN A 877 -16.86 23.14 27.65
C GLN A 877 -16.84 24.36 28.57
N TYR A 878 -17.94 24.62 29.27
CA TYR A 878 -18.01 25.70 30.26
C TYR A 878 -16.95 25.55 31.38
N LYS A 879 -16.72 24.33 31.88
CA LYS A 879 -15.67 24.06 32.88
C LYS A 879 -14.26 24.29 32.32
N ILE A 880 -14.00 23.86 31.09
CA ILE A 880 -12.72 24.09 30.40
C ILE A 880 -12.50 25.60 30.21
N LEU A 881 -13.54 26.33 29.79
CA LEU A 881 -13.48 27.76 29.55
C LEU A 881 -13.24 28.56 30.85
N LEU A 882 -13.87 28.18 31.97
CA LEU A 882 -13.56 28.74 33.29
C LEU A 882 -12.09 28.56 33.67
N GLY A 883 -11.54 27.37 33.41
CA GLY A 883 -10.12 27.12 33.57
C GLY A 883 -9.29 28.09 32.73
N ALA A 884 -9.62 28.22 31.44
CA ALA A 884 -8.90 29.07 30.50
C ALA A 884 -8.89 30.53 30.97
N VAL A 885 -10.04 31.04 31.41
CA VAL A 885 -10.20 32.38 31.97
C VAL A 885 -9.31 32.59 33.21
N LYS A 886 -9.17 31.57 34.08
CA LYS A 886 -8.28 31.62 35.24
C LYS A 886 -6.82 31.81 34.85
N ALA A 887 -6.39 31.14 33.78
CA ALA A 887 -5.00 31.13 33.32
C ALA A 887 -4.64 32.33 32.42
N LEU A 888 -5.64 33.04 31.87
CA LEU A 888 -5.43 34.17 30.95
C LEU A 888 -4.97 35.45 31.68
N LYS A 889 -3.95 36.15 31.16
CA LYS A 889 -3.52 37.45 31.70
C LYS A 889 -4.62 38.51 31.59
N VAL A 890 -4.52 39.54 32.44
CA VAL A 890 -5.24 40.81 32.22
C VAL A 890 -4.80 41.38 30.86
N ASN A 891 -5.76 41.82 30.06
CA ASN A 891 -5.65 42.18 28.64
C ASN A 891 -5.31 41.04 27.67
N GLY A 892 -5.22 39.80 28.14
CA GLY A 892 -4.99 38.62 27.29
C GLY A 892 -6.21 38.27 26.42
N ILE A 893 -5.96 37.55 25.33
CA ILE A 893 -6.98 37.10 24.37
C ILE A 893 -7.21 35.60 24.49
N LEU A 894 -8.47 35.20 24.51
CA LEU A 894 -8.93 33.83 24.58
C LEU A 894 -9.83 33.57 23.37
N VAL A 895 -9.47 32.59 22.54
CA VAL A 895 -10.35 32.11 21.47
C VAL A 895 -10.95 30.79 21.89
N TYR A 896 -12.28 30.77 21.96
CA TYR A 896 -13.07 29.57 22.14
C TYR A 896 -13.57 29.10 20.79
N SER A 897 -13.45 27.80 20.49
CA SER A 897 -13.92 27.22 19.23
C SER A 897 -14.48 25.81 19.41
N THR A 898 -15.43 25.44 18.54
CA THR A 898 -16.07 24.12 18.50
C THR A 898 -16.39 23.72 17.07
N CYS A 899 -16.50 22.41 16.84
CA CYS A 899 -16.94 21.78 15.61
C CYS A 899 -18.46 21.47 15.57
N SER A 900 -19.26 22.29 16.28
CA SER A 900 -20.69 22.05 16.49
C SER A 900 -21.55 23.15 15.87
N ILE A 901 -22.71 22.78 15.32
CA ILE A 901 -23.76 23.73 14.94
C ILE A 901 -24.68 24.09 16.12
N SER A 902 -24.56 23.37 17.23
CA SER A 902 -25.45 23.50 18.38
C SER A 902 -25.22 24.80 19.14
N ASN A 903 -26.25 25.65 19.19
CA ASN A 903 -26.18 26.88 19.99
C ASN A 903 -25.96 26.61 21.50
N LEU A 904 -26.26 25.38 21.98
CA LEU A 904 -25.95 24.97 23.36
C LEU A 904 -24.45 24.93 23.64
N GLU A 905 -23.64 24.63 22.64
CA GLU A 905 -22.18 24.52 22.72
C GLU A 905 -21.48 25.80 22.22
N ASN A 906 -22.22 26.69 21.54
CA ASN A 906 -21.67 27.91 20.95
C ASN A 906 -21.99 29.15 21.82
N ASP A 907 -22.87 30.05 21.37
CA ASP A 907 -23.16 31.31 22.09
C ASP A 907 -23.66 31.08 23.51
N ARG A 908 -24.38 29.99 23.82
CA ARG A 908 -24.85 29.74 25.20
C ARG A 908 -23.71 29.45 26.17
N VAL A 909 -22.61 28.84 25.73
CA VAL A 909 -21.41 28.66 26.56
C VAL A 909 -20.76 30.01 26.82
N ILE A 910 -20.70 30.87 25.80
CA ILE A 910 -20.13 32.22 25.91
C ILE A 910 -20.98 33.11 26.81
N LYS A 911 -22.29 33.19 26.58
CA LYS A 911 -23.23 33.90 27.45
C LYS A 911 -23.06 33.50 28.91
N LYS A 912 -23.00 32.20 29.17
CA LYS A 912 -22.84 31.66 30.51
C LYS A 912 -21.51 32.07 31.14
N ILE A 913 -20.39 32.10 30.39
CA ILE A 913 -19.10 32.56 30.93
C ILE A 913 -19.11 34.06 31.20
N LEU A 914 -19.76 34.87 30.36
CA LEU A 914 -19.88 36.31 30.58
C LEU A 914 -20.69 36.63 31.84
N GLU A 915 -21.79 35.91 32.08
CA GLU A 915 -22.67 36.11 33.24
C GLU A 915 -22.09 35.57 34.57
N ASN A 916 -21.24 34.54 34.52
CA ASN A 916 -20.83 33.78 35.71
C ASN A 916 -19.31 33.78 35.97
N SER A 917 -18.51 34.50 35.19
CA SER A 917 -17.09 34.66 35.43
C SER A 917 -16.83 35.63 36.59
N TRP A 918 -15.81 35.35 37.40
CA TRP A 918 -15.35 36.25 38.48
C TRP A 918 -14.44 37.39 37.99
N VAL A 919 -14.21 37.47 36.67
CA VAL A 919 -13.47 38.53 35.99
C VAL A 919 -14.30 39.07 34.83
N ARG A 920 -14.14 40.36 34.52
CA ARG A 920 -14.79 40.98 33.37
C ARG A 920 -14.15 40.48 32.07
N LEU A 921 -14.99 39.94 31.20
CA LEU A 921 -14.66 39.47 29.86
C LEU A 921 -15.43 40.31 28.84
N GLU A 922 -14.76 40.70 27.76
CA GLU A 922 -15.38 41.41 26.64
C GLU A 922 -15.27 40.57 25.37
N VAL A 923 -16.39 40.45 24.65
CA VAL A 923 -16.41 39.82 23.32
C VAL A 923 -15.88 40.81 22.31
N ILE A 924 -14.83 40.41 21.57
CA ILE A 924 -14.28 41.24 20.50
C ILE A 924 -15.00 40.92 19.20
N LYS A 925 -15.77 41.89 18.70
CA LYS A 925 -16.39 41.85 17.36
C LYS A 925 -15.44 42.47 16.32
N ARG A 926 -14.83 41.68 15.43
CA ARG A 926 -14.00 42.16 14.32
C ARG A 926 -14.86 42.29 13.05
N LYS A 927 -14.94 43.49 12.46
CA LYS A 927 -15.80 43.75 11.29
C LYS A 927 -15.18 43.44 9.92
N SER A 928 -13.87 43.22 9.82
CA SER A 928 -13.17 42.98 8.54
C SER A 928 -12.32 41.70 8.58
N GLY A 929 -12.33 40.91 7.50
CA GLY A 929 -11.48 39.72 7.32
C GLY A 929 -12.10 38.35 7.67
N TRP A 930 -13.41 38.30 7.94
CA TRP A 930 -14.16 37.07 8.29
C TRP A 930 -15.36 36.82 7.36
N GLU A 931 -15.21 37.08 6.06
CA GLU A 931 -16.30 37.02 5.05
C GLU A 931 -16.82 35.59 4.78
N ILE A 932 -16.17 34.58 5.36
CA ILE A 932 -16.45 33.15 5.12
C ILE A 932 -17.42 32.51 6.14
N GLY A 933 -17.93 33.27 7.12
CA GLY A 933 -18.81 32.75 8.17
C GLY A 933 -19.90 33.75 8.59
N GLU A 934 -20.92 33.26 9.28
CA GLU A 934 -22.06 34.04 9.77
C GLU A 934 -21.80 34.57 11.18
N GLU A 935 -22.10 35.85 11.43
CA GLU A 935 -22.03 36.43 12.79
C GLU A 935 -23.15 35.87 13.67
N THR A 936 -22.82 35.52 14.90
CA THR A 936 -23.75 35.04 15.93
C THR A 936 -23.86 36.06 17.09
N GLU A 937 -24.54 35.72 18.18
CA GLU A 937 -24.72 36.67 19.31
C GLU A 937 -23.35 37.11 19.87
N PHE A 938 -22.42 36.16 20.04
CA PHE A 938 -21.11 36.38 20.66
C PHE A 938 -19.91 35.88 19.82
N GLY A 939 -20.11 35.40 18.59
CA GLY A 939 -19.03 34.85 17.76
C GLY A 939 -19.35 34.78 16.28
N TRP A 940 -18.71 33.82 15.60
CA TRP A 940 -18.97 33.49 14.19
C TRP A 940 -19.10 31.99 14.02
N ILE A 941 -19.95 31.58 13.08
CA ILE A 941 -20.09 30.19 12.66
C ILE A 941 -19.85 30.04 11.16
N ILE A 942 -18.96 29.14 10.81
CA ILE A 942 -18.65 28.74 9.44
C ILE A 942 -19.44 27.47 9.16
N LEU A 943 -20.36 27.52 8.21
CA LEU A 943 -21.22 26.39 7.84
C LEU A 943 -20.71 25.69 6.56
N PRO A 944 -20.88 24.36 6.45
CA PRO A 944 -20.31 23.57 5.36
C PRO A 944 -20.93 23.84 3.99
N ASP A 945 -22.16 24.36 3.92
CA ASP A 945 -22.84 24.75 2.68
C ASP A 945 -22.20 25.96 1.98
N LYS A 946 -21.48 26.80 2.73
CA LYS A 946 -20.85 28.03 2.21
C LYS A 946 -19.34 27.92 1.99
N ASN A 947 -18.73 26.77 2.27
CA ASN A 947 -17.28 26.58 2.19
C ASN A 947 -16.89 25.16 1.74
N ASP A 948 -17.33 24.72 0.56
CA ASP A 948 -16.90 23.45 -0.07
C ASP A 948 -16.99 22.21 0.85
N GLY A 949 -18.06 22.10 1.64
CA GLY A 949 -18.28 20.99 2.58
C GLY A 949 -17.50 21.12 3.90
N TRP A 950 -16.78 22.23 4.12
CA TRP A 950 -16.04 22.47 5.35
C TRP A 950 -16.84 23.27 6.38
N GLY A 951 -17.23 22.58 7.46
CA GLY A 951 -17.92 23.13 8.62
C GLY A 951 -18.66 21.98 9.33
N PRO A 952 -19.46 22.24 10.37
CA PRO A 952 -19.56 23.50 11.08
C PRO A 952 -18.30 23.81 11.90
N MET A 953 -17.94 25.08 12.01
CA MET A 953 -16.89 25.57 12.92
C MET A 953 -17.35 26.89 13.55
N TYR A 954 -17.55 26.91 14.86
CA TYR A 954 -17.86 28.11 15.61
C TYR A 954 -16.61 28.62 16.33
N PHE A 955 -16.44 29.95 16.43
CA PHE A 955 -15.47 30.53 17.32
C PHE A 955 -15.91 31.90 17.88
N SER A 956 -15.42 32.23 19.08
CA SER A 956 -15.64 33.52 19.77
C SER A 956 -14.32 34.01 20.36
N ILE A 957 -14.10 35.32 20.29
CA ILE A 957 -12.89 35.98 20.79
C ILE A 957 -13.23 36.76 22.06
N LEU A 958 -12.59 36.42 23.17
CA LEU A 958 -12.79 37.03 24.48
C LEU A 958 -11.51 37.74 24.92
N LYS A 959 -11.64 38.94 25.46
CA LYS A 959 -10.56 39.67 26.13
C LYS A 959 -10.85 39.82 27.60
N ARG A 960 -9.87 39.52 28.46
CA ARG A 960 -9.97 39.81 29.90
C ARG A 960 -9.53 41.25 30.14
N ILE A 961 -10.35 42.09 30.77
CA ILE A 961 -10.05 43.54 30.85
C ILE A 961 -9.30 43.94 32.11
N GLU A 962 -9.82 43.59 33.28
CA GLU A 962 -9.12 43.73 34.56
C GLU A 962 -9.84 42.90 35.62
N GLY A 963 -9.11 42.48 36.66
CA GLY A 963 -9.71 41.82 37.82
C GLY A 963 -9.56 42.68 39.05
N ARG A 964 -10.67 43.12 39.65
CA ARG A 964 -10.87 43.21 41.11
C ARG A 964 -12.28 43.64 41.52
N ASN A 965 -12.70 43.08 42.67
CA ASN A 965 -13.78 43.48 43.57
C ASN A 965 -15.22 43.14 43.15
N PHE A 966 -15.52 41.86 42.97
CA PHE A 966 -16.90 41.38 42.95
C PHE A 966 -17.28 40.75 44.29
N GLU A 967 -18.40 41.16 44.88
CA GLU A 967 -19.09 40.38 45.91
C GLU A 967 -20.05 39.40 45.22
N LYS A 968 -19.98 38.11 45.60
CA LYS A 968 -20.94 37.10 45.13
C LYS A 968 -22.16 37.07 46.05
N LYS A 969 -23.32 37.47 45.55
CA LYS A 969 -24.63 37.33 46.22
C LYS A 969 -25.62 36.64 45.28
N ASN A 970 -26.36 35.64 45.76
CA ASN A 970 -27.41 34.95 44.99
C ASN A 970 -27.00 34.52 43.56
N ASN A 971 -25.82 33.90 43.42
CA ASN A 971 -25.26 33.42 42.16
C ASN A 971 -25.03 34.48 41.06
N LYS A 972 -24.98 35.77 41.42
CA LYS A 972 -24.55 36.86 40.52
C LYS A 972 -23.35 37.60 41.12
N PHE A 973 -22.53 38.18 40.26
CA PHE A 973 -21.40 39.03 40.65
C PHE A 973 -21.86 40.48 40.60
N TYR A 974 -21.51 41.28 41.61
CA TYR A 974 -21.90 42.69 41.70
C TYR A 974 -20.65 43.56 41.76
N ASN A 975 -20.68 44.70 41.07
CA ASN A 975 -19.70 45.77 41.24
C ASN A 975 -19.81 46.36 42.66
N LYS A 976 -18.76 47.06 43.13
CA LYS A 976 -18.78 47.79 44.42
C LYS A 976 -19.86 48.89 44.49
N ASP A 977 -20.36 49.35 43.34
CA ASP A 977 -21.46 50.30 43.22
C ASP A 977 -22.85 49.64 43.18
N GLY A 978 -22.93 48.32 43.32
CA GLY A 978 -24.18 47.55 43.37
C GLY A 978 -24.79 47.22 42.01
N THR A 979 -24.13 47.55 40.90
CA THR A 979 -24.58 47.14 39.56
C THR A 979 -24.26 45.66 39.30
N ILE A 980 -25.21 44.95 38.66
CA ILE A 980 -25.14 43.52 38.31
C ILE A 980 -24.32 43.33 37.03
#